data_AF-A0A4S4LFG8-F1
#
_entry.id   AF-A0A4S4LFG8-F1
#
_cell.length_a   1.000
_cell.length_b   1.000
_cell.length_c   1.000
_cell.angle_alpha   90.00
_cell.angle_beta   90.00
_cell.angle_gamma   90.00
#
_symmetry.space_group_name_H-M   'P 1'
#
loop_
_entity.id
_entity.type
_entity.pdbx_description
1 polymer ?
#
loop_
_entity_poly.entity_id
_entity_poly.type
_entity_poly.pdbx_seq_one_letter_code
_entity_poly.pdbx_strand_id
1 'polypeptide(L)'
;MEDAFGMDKWNVEEDEEGEDEEETSDWRKDINDDSDSDSDDDSPHKHKGKKMQCKMQHVHFDPSEPDDKREMSDAPSMSMRKQAPLRQSKAEQREVEELIKQMNTMQLDDLKYQLAYYKAVKINADIKEIMSAPKLQIIAPMPNTFQRQAPPHLAPGDGTPLQKYGSETIVSTVERDVVQKASASATHLVTVADYFSSESEQDSESEESGKEDEEELAYFTVSSSSIIKDEDYIPQSMPVERATHKSRISHQEIFDGVYPPPRKQSEAKDKQCQAERARDEGINSYYAGLPSEPTLVYRTGKEQWSLPRGLEAQRRLKELREVFNHPITKVWHHDLAWKVVSIMDDHKIRFTTIDIVRFKNVEVDEAPEDEEEGEDEETVKAKKPVLSPVTIWIGVFPESTTATAAHYAAQSVLALLQKYQITDVDVDFRESIHTREVGPRLLKPVNDLNPLVDVVSPLTPALGLRISTRARPNSQGTMAIYLAEGGSSDRLLGLSCRHVLIGSQEGNLDYSHHPSAPAKDVLLLGKRAYADVVDSIKLVIGGHGISAKYWRKQIEGYKETEKGNDAADAAEAEASRIKTEGLLDEVEKAMEKLEGLLDQVNKKWKKIDNRVIGHVLRSPPIGFGVSEQHFTEDWGVFMVDRTKLGDGFQGNKMDLGTKMKPSEFTLKCFPRGDANWEFEYPEDRLLPLKGVITDDLMRAPDMWGSDSEPCLLVAKTGNATGTTLGRANGVFSIVRDYFSDMSVYRTSMEWGIINYGSKSDVFSEPGDSGSIIADICGRIGGMLTGGSGKTKTSDMTYATPFWWLLKRIQASGFPNAHLGVVA
;
A
#
# COMPACT_ATOMS: atom_id res chain seq x y z
N MET A 1 -52.21 54.74 -16.23
CA MET A 1 -52.32 53.71 -15.18
C MET A 1 -51.11 52.81 -15.33
N GLU A 2 -49.88 53.29 -15.07
CA GLU A 2 -49.37 53.99 -13.85
C GLU A 2 -49.48 53.11 -12.59
N ASP A 3 -48.54 53.01 -11.64
CA ASP A 3 -47.08 53.27 -11.53
C ASP A 3 -46.59 52.59 -10.20
N ALA A 4 -45.33 52.51 -9.75
CA ALA A 4 -44.02 53.12 -10.08
C ALA A 4 -42.94 51.99 -10.23
N PHE A 5 -41.64 52.15 -10.51
CA PHE A 5 -40.58 53.16 -10.33
C PHE A 5 -39.99 53.35 -8.92
N GLY A 6 -38.64 53.26 -8.82
CA GLY A 6 -37.88 53.52 -7.57
C GLY A 6 -36.48 52.91 -7.50
N MET A 7 -35.52 53.38 -8.31
CA MET A 7 -34.09 53.36 -7.94
C MET A 7 -33.77 54.68 -7.23
N ASP A 8 -32.90 54.67 -6.23
CA ASP A 8 -32.29 55.89 -5.70
C ASP A 8 -30.76 55.85 -5.73
N LYS A 9 -30.18 56.99 -6.12
CA LYS A 9 -28.76 57.35 -6.06
C LYS A 9 -28.64 58.55 -5.11
N TRP A 10 -27.60 58.62 -4.30
CA TRP A 10 -26.87 59.85 -3.97
C TRP A 10 -25.38 59.45 -3.85
N ASN A 11 -24.43 59.97 -4.65
CA ASN A 11 -23.83 61.32 -4.63
C ASN A 11 -23.29 61.69 -3.23
N VAL A 12 -22.15 62.35 -3.01
CA VAL A 12 -20.97 62.86 -3.75
C VAL A 12 -20.32 63.76 -2.68
N GLU A 13 -19.01 63.73 -2.49
CA GLU A 13 -18.26 64.89 -1.98
C GLU A 13 -16.79 64.71 -2.41
N GLU A 14 -16.28 65.71 -3.14
CA GLU A 14 -14.88 65.89 -3.50
C GLU A 14 -14.30 66.92 -2.52
N ASP A 15 -13.02 66.83 -2.17
CA ASP A 15 -12.21 67.97 -1.68
C ASP A 15 -10.73 67.70 -1.99
N GLU A 16 -9.95 68.78 -2.13
CA GLU A 16 -8.70 68.84 -2.90
C GLU A 16 -7.38 68.97 -2.08
N GLU A 17 -6.25 68.76 -2.76
CA GLU A 17 -4.90 69.38 -2.56
C GLU A 17 -3.96 69.06 -1.36
N GLY A 18 -2.64 69.12 -1.63
CA GLY A 18 -1.48 69.08 -0.70
C GLY A 18 -0.72 67.74 -0.68
N GLU A 19 0.35 67.50 -1.45
CA GLU A 19 1.75 68.01 -1.41
C GLU A 19 2.67 67.45 -0.29
N ASP A 20 3.75 66.79 -0.76
CA ASP A 20 5.14 66.71 -0.26
C ASP A 20 5.67 65.76 0.88
N GLU A 21 6.96 65.43 0.69
CA GLU A 21 7.99 64.72 1.51
C GLU A 21 7.80 63.19 1.71
N GLU A 22 8.67 62.27 1.22
CA GLU A 22 10.13 62.04 1.23
C GLU A 22 10.66 61.06 2.33
N GLU A 23 11.89 60.56 2.13
CA GLU A 23 12.61 59.46 2.83
C GLU A 23 12.03 58.04 2.63
N THR A 24 12.56 57.14 1.79
CA THR A 24 13.93 56.59 1.59
C THR A 24 14.52 55.77 2.76
N SER A 25 14.78 54.48 2.53
CA SER A 25 16.00 53.84 3.03
C SER A 25 16.47 52.73 2.09
N ASP A 26 17.50 53.05 1.30
CA ASP A 26 18.25 52.14 0.42
C ASP A 26 19.45 51.56 1.19
N TRP A 27 19.81 50.30 0.89
CA TRP A 27 21.10 49.72 1.26
C TRP A 27 21.58 48.70 0.21
N ARG A 28 22.06 49.21 -0.92
CA ARG A 28 23.22 48.63 -1.60
C ARG A 28 24.42 49.57 -1.52
N LYS A 29 25.62 48.98 -1.41
CA LYS A 29 26.93 49.51 -1.82
C LYS A 29 27.79 48.30 -2.18
N ASP A 30 28.13 48.11 -3.45
CA ASP A 30 29.25 48.74 -4.19
C ASP A 30 30.59 48.15 -3.72
N ILE A 31 31.46 47.59 -4.58
CA ILE A 31 32.51 48.24 -5.41
C ILE A 31 33.25 47.03 -6.07
N ASN A 32 33.80 47.00 -7.31
CA ASN A 32 34.41 48.02 -8.17
C ASN A 32 34.36 47.64 -9.68
N ASP A 33 34.67 48.62 -10.53
CA ASP A 33 35.08 48.46 -11.95
C ASP A 33 36.43 47.73 -12.11
N ASP A 34 36.66 47.16 -13.30
CA ASP A 34 37.81 47.60 -14.12
C ASP A 34 37.55 47.34 -15.62
N SER A 35 37.98 48.29 -16.45
CA SER A 35 37.79 48.31 -17.90
C SER A 35 38.91 47.56 -18.65
N ASP A 36 38.62 47.07 -19.86
CA ASP A 36 39.53 47.38 -20.97
C ASP A 36 38.83 47.40 -22.33
N SER A 37 39.41 48.17 -23.24
CA SER A 37 38.90 48.55 -24.56
C SER A 37 39.70 47.86 -25.66
N ASP A 38 39.06 47.53 -26.79
CA ASP A 38 39.75 47.53 -28.10
C ASP A 38 38.77 47.71 -29.28
N SER A 39 39.28 48.35 -30.33
CA SER A 39 38.61 48.78 -31.58
C SER A 39 38.60 47.64 -32.64
N ASP A 40 37.99 47.72 -33.84
CA ASP A 40 37.89 48.78 -34.86
C ASP A 40 36.73 48.58 -35.88
N ASP A 41 36.55 49.58 -36.76
CA ASP A 41 35.71 49.63 -37.99
C ASP A 41 35.77 48.37 -38.89
N ASP A 42 34.83 48.05 -39.80
CA ASP A 42 34.25 48.92 -40.85
C ASP A 42 33.04 48.24 -41.58
N SER A 43 32.31 48.99 -42.40
CA SER A 43 31.17 48.54 -43.24
C SER A 43 31.53 48.53 -44.76
N PRO A 44 30.61 48.54 -45.76
CA PRO A 44 29.29 47.89 -45.97
C PRO A 44 29.22 47.09 -47.31
N HIS A 45 28.08 46.42 -47.62
CA HIS A 45 27.23 46.64 -48.83
C HIS A 45 26.37 45.44 -49.30
N LYS A 46 25.21 45.78 -49.92
CA LYS A 46 24.22 44.86 -50.53
C LYS A 46 24.49 44.67 -52.03
N HIS A 47 24.25 43.48 -52.60
CA HIS A 47 23.30 43.32 -53.75
C HIS A 47 23.03 41.89 -54.26
N LYS A 48 21.73 41.59 -54.46
CA LYS A 48 21.05 40.90 -55.60
C LYS A 48 21.62 39.60 -56.19
N GLY A 49 20.75 38.56 -56.27
CA GLY A 49 20.86 37.46 -57.26
C GLY A 49 19.65 36.51 -57.20
N LYS A 50 19.12 36.03 -58.34
CA LYS A 50 17.96 35.12 -58.44
C LYS A 50 18.37 33.73 -59.00
N LYS A 51 17.51 32.72 -58.74
CA LYS A 51 17.19 31.46 -59.49
C LYS A 51 18.00 31.20 -60.80
N MET A 52 18.38 29.96 -61.18
CA MET A 52 17.50 28.77 -61.29
C MET A 52 18.25 27.45 -61.69
N GLN A 53 17.83 26.30 -61.11
CA GLN A 53 17.69 24.91 -61.67
C GLN A 53 18.81 24.04 -62.34
N CYS A 54 18.52 22.72 -62.32
CA CYS A 54 18.97 21.57 -63.16
C CYS A 54 20.27 20.81 -62.78
N LYS A 55 20.43 19.49 -62.99
CA LYS A 55 19.52 18.29 -63.16
C LYS A 55 20.37 16.99 -63.26
N MET A 56 19.78 15.79 -63.05
CA MET A 56 20.24 14.44 -63.52
C MET A 56 21.54 13.86 -62.86
N GLN A 57 21.81 12.54 -62.77
CA GLN A 57 21.07 11.28 -63.07
C GLN A 57 21.67 10.06 -62.30
N HIS A 58 20.94 8.92 -62.25
CA HIS A 58 21.42 7.62 -61.72
C HIS A 58 22.23 6.81 -62.74
N VAL A 59 23.19 5.98 -62.28
CA VAL A 59 23.57 4.67 -62.87
C VAL A 59 23.95 3.69 -61.74
N HIS A 60 23.78 2.39 -61.96
CA HIS A 60 24.00 1.28 -61.02
C HIS A 60 24.70 0.13 -61.75
N PHE A 61 25.77 -0.46 -61.21
CA PHE A 61 26.32 -1.76 -61.68
C PHE A 61 27.28 -2.41 -60.66
N ASP A 62 27.35 -3.74 -60.71
CA ASP A 62 28.19 -4.70 -59.97
C ASP A 62 28.37 -5.89 -60.95
N PRO A 63 29.52 -6.61 -61.11
CA PRO A 63 30.06 -7.51 -60.07
C PRO A 63 31.58 -7.87 -60.11
N SER A 64 31.96 -8.82 -59.24
CA SER A 64 32.97 -9.91 -59.37
C SER A 64 34.46 -9.75 -59.01
N GLU A 65 34.91 -10.75 -58.23
CA GLU A 65 36.26 -11.23 -57.82
C GLU A 65 37.13 -11.74 -59.02
N PRO A 66 38.47 -12.05 -58.92
CA PRO A 66 39.11 -12.84 -57.83
C PRO A 66 40.63 -12.65 -57.52
N ASP A 67 41.14 -13.61 -56.71
CA ASP A 67 42.52 -14.15 -56.56
C ASP A 67 43.57 -13.54 -55.59
N ASP A 68 43.60 -14.15 -54.39
CA ASP A 68 44.76 -14.83 -53.77
C ASP A 68 46.15 -14.14 -53.66
N LYS A 69 46.55 -13.84 -52.40
CA LYS A 69 47.79 -14.38 -51.78
C LYS A 69 47.87 -14.18 -50.26
N ARG A 70 48.56 -15.11 -49.59
CA ARG A 70 48.71 -15.28 -48.14
C ARG A 70 49.88 -14.45 -47.59
N GLU A 71 49.78 -13.93 -46.36
CA GLU A 71 50.47 -14.47 -45.17
C GLU A 71 50.15 -13.69 -43.87
N MET A 72 50.46 -14.29 -42.72
CA MET A 72 50.03 -13.89 -41.37
C MET A 72 51.03 -12.97 -40.65
N SER A 73 50.54 -12.02 -39.83
CA SER A 73 51.04 -11.83 -38.44
C SER A 73 50.18 -10.86 -37.60
N ASP A 74 49.69 -11.41 -36.48
CA ASP A 74 49.60 -10.86 -35.12
C ASP A 74 48.84 -9.58 -34.72
N ALA A 75 47.90 -9.83 -33.79
CA ALA A 75 47.50 -9.01 -32.64
C ALA A 75 46.34 -8.00 -32.79
N PRO A 76 45.48 -7.83 -31.74
CA PRO A 76 44.05 -7.96 -31.98
C PRO A 76 43.17 -6.77 -31.55
N SER A 77 42.15 -6.46 -32.36
CA SER A 77 41.09 -5.51 -32.02
C SER A 77 40.01 -6.11 -31.12
N MET A 78 39.56 -5.38 -30.10
CA MET A 78 38.58 -5.86 -29.11
C MET A 78 37.23 -6.24 -29.73
N SER A 79 36.75 -7.45 -29.45
CA SER A 79 35.41 -7.89 -29.82
C SER A 79 34.35 -7.42 -28.82
N MET A 80 33.16 -7.06 -29.33
CA MET A 80 32.02 -6.79 -28.48
C MET A 80 31.63 -8.03 -27.69
N ARG A 81 31.52 -7.86 -26.36
CA ARG A 81 31.18 -8.92 -25.41
C ARG A 81 29.72 -9.34 -25.57
N LYS A 82 29.44 -10.32 -26.44
CA LYS A 82 28.16 -11.05 -26.45
C LYS A 82 27.87 -11.54 -25.03
N GLN A 83 26.62 -11.36 -24.58
CA GLN A 83 26.16 -11.90 -23.30
C GLN A 83 26.24 -13.43 -23.34
N ALA A 84 26.74 -14.03 -22.26
CA ALA A 84 26.81 -15.49 -22.16
C ALA A 84 25.39 -16.06 -21.97
N PRO A 85 25.00 -17.13 -22.69
CA PRO A 85 23.70 -17.74 -22.50
C PRO A 85 23.60 -18.41 -21.12
N LEU A 86 22.38 -18.44 -20.57
CA LEU A 86 22.08 -19.17 -19.34
C LEU A 86 22.50 -20.64 -19.50
N ARG A 87 23.23 -21.18 -18.51
CA ARG A 87 23.57 -22.61 -18.46
C ARG A 87 22.31 -23.43 -18.23
N GLN A 88 21.67 -23.88 -19.31
CA GLN A 88 20.69 -24.96 -19.27
C GLN A 88 21.27 -26.18 -18.54
N SER A 89 20.43 -26.88 -17.78
CA SER A 89 20.86 -28.09 -17.10
C SER A 89 21.16 -29.21 -18.12
N LYS A 90 22.03 -30.15 -17.73
CA LYS A 90 22.32 -31.35 -18.55
C LYS A 90 21.08 -32.22 -18.80
N ALA A 91 20.00 -32.05 -18.03
CA ALA A 91 18.73 -32.74 -18.23
C ALA A 91 17.92 -32.09 -19.37
N GLU A 92 17.75 -30.77 -19.33
CA GLU A 92 17.04 -30.00 -20.37
C GLU A 92 17.71 -30.14 -21.75
N GLN A 93 19.05 -30.18 -21.79
CA GLN A 93 19.80 -30.40 -23.03
C GLN A 93 19.51 -31.78 -23.65
N ARG A 94 19.42 -32.84 -22.83
CA ARG A 94 19.06 -34.19 -23.31
C ARG A 94 17.61 -34.26 -23.78
N GLU A 95 16.69 -33.63 -23.05
CA GLU A 95 15.28 -33.59 -23.47
C GLU A 95 15.10 -32.84 -24.81
N VAL A 96 15.86 -31.76 -25.02
CA VAL A 96 15.90 -31.05 -26.31
C VAL A 96 16.48 -31.93 -27.43
N GLU A 97 17.59 -32.64 -27.20
CA GLU A 97 18.16 -33.57 -28.17
C GLU A 97 17.20 -34.71 -28.56
N GLU A 98 16.49 -35.28 -27.58
CA GLU A 98 15.46 -36.30 -27.82
C GLU A 98 14.27 -35.75 -28.61
N LEU A 99 13.79 -34.55 -28.29
CA LEU A 99 12.69 -33.91 -29.04
C LEU A 99 13.12 -33.56 -30.48
N ILE A 100 14.34 -33.10 -30.71
CA ILE A 100 14.88 -32.85 -32.06
C ILE A 100 14.98 -34.17 -32.84
N LYS A 101 15.45 -35.25 -32.21
CA LYS A 101 15.51 -36.58 -32.82
C LYS A 101 14.13 -37.14 -33.16
N GLN A 102 13.12 -36.89 -32.34
CA GLN A 102 11.72 -37.23 -32.64
C GLN A 102 11.15 -36.40 -33.79
N MET A 103 11.39 -35.08 -33.81
CA MET A 103 10.91 -34.22 -34.90
C MET A 103 11.51 -34.60 -36.27
N ASN A 104 12.78 -34.98 -36.31
CA ASN A 104 13.46 -35.39 -37.56
C ASN A 104 12.93 -36.70 -38.16
N THR A 105 12.08 -37.47 -37.46
CA THR A 105 11.42 -38.67 -38.00
C THR A 105 9.94 -38.45 -38.37
N MET A 106 9.41 -37.24 -38.16
CA MET A 106 8.01 -36.89 -38.41
C MET A 106 7.87 -35.88 -39.55
N GLN A 107 6.68 -35.79 -40.16
CA GLN A 107 6.39 -34.78 -41.18
C GLN A 107 5.90 -33.48 -40.52
N LEU A 108 6.22 -32.34 -41.15
CA LEU A 108 5.87 -30.98 -40.70
C LEU A 108 4.37 -30.71 -40.53
N ASP A 109 3.54 -31.57 -41.12
CA ASP A 109 2.09 -31.48 -41.17
C ASP A 109 1.42 -32.37 -40.08
N ASP A 110 2.20 -33.16 -39.31
CA ASP A 110 1.71 -34.01 -38.21
C ASP A 110 1.50 -33.18 -36.92
N LEU A 111 0.36 -33.41 -36.25
CA LEU A 111 0.04 -32.84 -34.94
C LEU A 111 1.08 -33.20 -33.86
N LYS A 112 1.74 -34.36 -33.97
CA LYS A 112 2.83 -34.76 -33.08
C LYS A 112 4.10 -33.93 -33.29
N TYR A 113 4.42 -33.59 -34.55
CA TYR A 113 5.52 -32.68 -34.86
C TYR A 113 5.23 -31.29 -34.26
N GLN A 114 4.00 -30.78 -34.41
CA GLN A 114 3.58 -29.50 -33.81
C GLN A 114 3.79 -29.49 -32.29
N LEU A 115 3.32 -30.51 -31.57
CA LEU A 115 3.47 -30.60 -30.12
C LEU A 115 4.94 -30.72 -29.68
N ALA A 116 5.74 -31.53 -30.37
CA ALA A 116 7.17 -31.67 -30.09
C ALA A 116 7.92 -30.34 -30.34
N TYR A 117 7.62 -29.64 -31.44
CA TYR A 117 8.22 -28.35 -31.79
C TYR A 117 7.95 -27.29 -30.73
N TYR A 118 6.68 -27.10 -30.32
CA TYR A 118 6.34 -26.12 -29.29
C TYR A 118 6.91 -26.49 -27.91
N LYS A 119 7.01 -27.79 -27.57
CA LYS A 119 7.67 -28.23 -26.34
C LYS A 119 9.18 -27.93 -26.37
N ALA A 120 9.85 -28.24 -27.48
CA ALA A 120 11.28 -28.00 -27.65
C ALA A 120 11.59 -26.49 -27.60
N VAL A 121 10.86 -25.67 -28.36
CA VAL A 121 10.99 -24.20 -28.38
C VAL A 121 10.76 -23.55 -27.01
N LYS A 122 9.96 -24.17 -26.13
CA LYS A 122 9.74 -23.72 -24.75
C LYS A 122 10.95 -23.98 -23.84
N ILE A 123 11.73 -25.02 -24.11
CA ILE A 123 12.94 -25.38 -23.34
C ILE A 123 14.16 -24.61 -23.88
N ASN A 124 14.30 -24.51 -25.21
CA ASN A 124 15.32 -23.70 -25.86
C ASN A 124 14.73 -22.91 -27.04
N ALA A 125 14.77 -21.58 -26.94
CA ALA A 125 14.21 -20.66 -27.94
C ALA A 125 14.96 -20.71 -29.28
N ASP A 126 16.25 -21.06 -29.28
CA ASP A 126 17.12 -21.08 -30.47
C ASP A 126 16.70 -22.16 -31.48
N ILE A 127 15.89 -23.13 -31.06
CA ILE A 127 15.33 -24.18 -31.93
C ILE A 127 14.47 -23.59 -33.06
N LYS A 128 13.94 -22.36 -32.90
CA LYS A 128 13.24 -21.63 -33.96
C LYS A 128 14.12 -21.33 -35.18
N GLU A 129 15.44 -21.22 -35.00
CA GLU A 129 16.40 -20.96 -36.09
C GLU A 129 16.92 -22.26 -36.71
N ILE A 130 16.82 -23.38 -35.98
CA ILE A 130 17.38 -24.68 -36.37
C ILE A 130 16.32 -25.57 -37.05
N MET A 131 15.06 -25.51 -36.60
CA MET A 131 13.98 -26.39 -37.04
C MET A 131 12.86 -25.60 -37.73
N SER A 132 12.37 -26.13 -38.85
CA SER A 132 11.26 -25.52 -39.61
C SER A 132 9.96 -25.51 -38.80
N ALA A 133 9.26 -24.38 -38.79
CA ALA A 133 7.96 -24.27 -38.13
C ALA A 133 6.92 -25.18 -38.82
N PRO A 134 6.00 -25.81 -38.05
CA PRO A 134 5.00 -26.71 -38.60
C PRO A 134 3.98 -25.98 -39.48
N LYS A 135 3.41 -26.70 -40.45
CA LYS A 135 2.35 -26.14 -41.30
C LYS A 135 0.99 -26.25 -40.62
N LEU A 136 0.36 -25.10 -40.40
CA LEU A 136 -1.04 -25.02 -39.99
C LEU A 136 -1.94 -25.27 -41.21
N GLN A 137 -2.56 -26.46 -41.29
CA GLN A 137 -3.61 -26.70 -42.28
C GLN A 137 -4.87 -25.92 -41.91
N ILE A 138 -5.07 -24.78 -42.58
CA ILE A 138 -6.35 -24.04 -42.54
C ILE A 138 -7.37 -24.89 -43.29
N ILE A 139 -8.28 -25.55 -42.56
CA ILE A 139 -9.43 -26.23 -43.17
C ILE A 139 -10.38 -25.15 -43.69
N ALA A 140 -10.36 -24.92 -45.00
CA ALA A 140 -11.32 -24.02 -45.65
C ALA A 140 -12.75 -24.62 -45.57
N PRO A 141 -13.78 -23.82 -45.23
CA PRO A 141 -15.15 -24.31 -45.18
C PRO A 141 -15.66 -24.60 -46.60
N MET A 142 -16.21 -25.79 -46.80
CA MET A 142 -16.88 -26.20 -48.04
C MET A 142 -18.09 -25.29 -48.36
N PRO A 143 -18.39 -24.99 -49.63
CA PRO A 143 -19.55 -24.19 -50.02
C PRO A 143 -20.84 -25.01 -49.84
N ASN A 144 -21.56 -24.76 -48.74
CA ASN A 144 -22.70 -25.56 -48.35
C ASN A 144 -24.00 -25.13 -49.07
N THR A 145 -24.31 -25.76 -50.21
CA THR A 145 -25.68 -25.81 -50.73
C THR A 145 -26.50 -26.86 -49.98
N PHE A 146 -27.01 -26.51 -48.81
CA PHE A 146 -28.03 -27.29 -48.11
C PHE A 146 -29.14 -26.38 -47.57
N GLN A 147 -30.40 -26.78 -47.81
CA GLN A 147 -31.57 -26.07 -47.27
C GLN A 147 -31.63 -26.17 -45.75
N ARG A 148 -32.21 -25.13 -45.12
CA ARG A 148 -32.39 -25.03 -43.66
C ARG A 148 -32.99 -26.31 -43.05
N GLN A 149 -32.31 -26.86 -42.05
CA GLN A 149 -32.94 -27.53 -40.91
C GLN A 149 -32.34 -26.94 -39.62
N ALA A 150 -33.16 -26.78 -38.58
CA ALA A 150 -32.75 -26.17 -37.31
C ALA A 150 -32.16 -27.23 -36.35
N PRO A 151 -31.19 -26.89 -35.47
CA PRO A 151 -30.61 -27.85 -34.53
C PRO A 151 -31.58 -28.32 -33.42
N PRO A 152 -31.39 -29.52 -32.83
CA PRO A 152 -32.49 -30.29 -32.25
C PRO A 152 -32.53 -30.30 -30.70
N HIS A 153 -32.71 -29.15 -30.05
CA HIS A 153 -32.71 -29.07 -28.56
C HIS A 153 -33.85 -28.25 -27.93
N LEU A 154 -35.10 -28.44 -28.38
CA LEU A 154 -36.31 -27.91 -27.70
C LEU A 154 -37.52 -28.87 -27.85
N ALA A 155 -37.47 -30.06 -27.24
CA ALA A 155 -38.63 -30.95 -27.10
C ALA A 155 -38.50 -31.88 -25.86
N PRO A 156 -39.54 -32.05 -25.03
CA PRO A 156 -39.49 -32.98 -23.90
C PRO A 156 -39.98 -34.38 -24.29
N GLY A 157 -39.05 -35.31 -24.55
CA GLY A 157 -39.24 -36.77 -24.60
C GLY A 157 -40.12 -37.33 -25.74
N ASP A 158 -41.35 -36.85 -25.85
CA ASP A 158 -42.44 -37.43 -26.64
C ASP A 158 -42.69 -36.67 -27.95
N GLY A 159 -41.88 -35.65 -28.25
CA GLY A 159 -41.89 -34.91 -29.52
C GLY A 159 -43.03 -33.90 -29.71
N THR A 160 -43.91 -33.70 -28.72
CA THR A 160 -44.99 -32.70 -28.79
C THR A 160 -44.46 -31.26 -28.63
N PRO A 161 -44.88 -30.29 -29.46
CA PRO A 161 -44.45 -28.90 -29.32
C PRO A 161 -45.01 -28.23 -28.06
N LEU A 162 -44.16 -27.54 -27.30
CA LEU A 162 -44.59 -26.73 -26.15
C LEU A 162 -45.39 -25.51 -26.63
N GLN A 163 -46.70 -25.51 -26.38
CA GLN A 163 -47.60 -24.44 -26.78
C GLN A 163 -47.63 -23.33 -25.71
N LYS A 164 -47.11 -22.16 -26.07
CA LYS A 164 -47.03 -20.96 -25.22
C LYS A 164 -48.32 -20.15 -25.33
N TYR A 165 -48.84 -19.67 -24.20
CA TYR A 165 -50.01 -18.79 -24.15
C TYR A 165 -49.62 -17.37 -23.74
N GLY A 166 -50.03 -16.37 -24.52
CA GLY A 166 -49.82 -14.95 -24.20
C GLY A 166 -48.36 -14.55 -23.94
N SER A 167 -48.15 -13.74 -22.90
CA SER A 167 -46.86 -13.14 -22.53
C SER A 167 -46.02 -13.96 -21.53
N GLU A 168 -46.26 -15.28 -21.44
CA GLU A 168 -45.48 -16.18 -20.57
C GLU A 168 -43.96 -16.15 -20.86
N THR A 169 -43.14 -16.64 -19.95
CA THR A 169 -41.72 -16.89 -20.22
C THR A 169 -41.49 -18.35 -20.60
N ILE A 170 -40.34 -18.66 -21.21
CA ILE A 170 -40.01 -20.05 -21.58
C ILE A 170 -39.94 -20.95 -20.33
N VAL A 171 -39.41 -20.41 -19.23
CA VAL A 171 -39.34 -21.10 -17.92
C VAL A 171 -40.74 -21.43 -17.40
N SER A 172 -41.65 -20.46 -17.34
CA SER A 172 -43.02 -20.71 -16.86
C SER A 172 -43.81 -21.67 -17.76
N THR A 173 -43.51 -21.71 -19.06
CA THR A 173 -44.12 -22.67 -20.00
C THR A 173 -43.64 -24.10 -19.72
N VAL A 174 -42.36 -24.29 -19.37
CA VAL A 174 -41.78 -25.59 -18.99
C VAL A 174 -42.29 -26.05 -17.62
N GLU A 175 -42.34 -25.15 -16.63
CA GLU A 175 -42.84 -25.47 -15.29
C GLU A 175 -44.30 -25.94 -15.31
N ARG A 176 -45.16 -25.30 -16.11
CA ARG A 176 -46.56 -25.72 -16.31
C ARG A 176 -46.66 -27.15 -16.85
N ASP A 177 -45.84 -27.51 -17.83
CA ASP A 177 -45.86 -28.82 -18.48
C ASP A 177 -45.35 -29.93 -17.55
N VAL A 178 -44.31 -29.63 -16.75
CA VAL A 178 -43.77 -30.52 -15.72
C VAL A 178 -44.82 -30.81 -14.63
N VAL A 179 -45.53 -29.78 -14.15
CA VAL A 179 -46.62 -29.95 -13.15
C VAL A 179 -47.79 -30.78 -13.71
N GLN A 180 -48.13 -30.60 -14.99
CA GLN A 180 -49.16 -31.42 -15.65
C GLN A 180 -48.74 -32.88 -15.83
N LYS A 181 -47.49 -33.17 -16.21
CA LYS A 181 -46.98 -34.56 -16.31
C LYS A 181 -46.80 -35.24 -14.94
N ALA A 182 -46.39 -34.51 -13.90
CA ALA A 182 -46.27 -35.04 -12.53
C ALA A 182 -47.62 -35.50 -11.94
N SER A 183 -48.74 -34.97 -12.44
CA SER A 183 -50.09 -35.35 -12.02
C SER A 183 -50.59 -36.68 -12.63
N ALA A 184 -49.83 -37.31 -13.54
CA ALA A 184 -50.31 -38.39 -14.40
C ALA A 184 -49.72 -39.79 -14.13
N SER A 185 -48.78 -39.96 -13.19
CA SER A 185 -48.14 -41.26 -12.93
C SER A 185 -47.90 -41.52 -11.44
N ALA A 186 -48.84 -42.25 -10.81
CA ALA A 186 -48.79 -42.63 -9.40
C ALA A 186 -49.10 -44.12 -9.21
N THR A 187 -48.06 -44.96 -9.14
CA THR A 187 -48.03 -46.40 -8.75
C THR A 187 -46.55 -46.78 -8.59
N HIS A 188 -46.03 -47.62 -7.68
CA HIS A 188 -46.44 -48.31 -6.45
C HIS A 188 -45.26 -49.29 -6.11
N LEU A 189 -44.71 -49.27 -4.88
CA LEU A 189 -43.96 -50.39 -4.22
C LEU A 189 -42.62 -50.87 -4.89
N VAL A 190 -41.68 -51.63 -4.30
CA VAL A 190 -41.19 -51.91 -2.91
C VAL A 190 -39.70 -52.40 -3.00
N THR A 191 -39.04 -52.53 -1.85
CA THR A 191 -37.60 -52.75 -1.57
C THR A 191 -36.95 -54.14 -1.82
N VAL A 192 -35.60 -54.17 -1.79
CA VAL A 192 -34.64 -55.23 -1.29
C VAL A 192 -33.71 -55.96 -2.32
N ALA A 193 -32.41 -55.64 -2.20
CA ALA A 193 -31.18 -56.47 -2.22
C ALA A 193 -30.61 -57.23 -3.48
N ASP A 194 -29.29 -57.04 -3.63
CA ASP A 194 -28.21 -58.07 -3.66
C ASP A 194 -27.56 -58.67 -4.95
N TYR A 195 -26.23 -58.37 -5.04
CA TYR A 195 -25.06 -59.27 -5.19
C TYR A 195 -24.26 -59.49 -6.51
N PHE A 196 -22.93 -59.55 -6.28
CA PHE A 196 -21.76 -59.96 -7.11
C PHE A 196 -21.20 -58.98 -8.16
N SER A 197 -19.98 -58.40 -8.08
CA SER A 197 -18.74 -58.54 -7.24
C SER A 197 -17.62 -59.48 -7.73
N SER A 198 -16.42 -58.90 -7.94
CA SER A 198 -15.04 -59.44 -7.78
C SER A 198 -14.04 -58.29 -8.01
N GLU A 199 -12.84 -58.13 -7.42
CA GLU A 199 -12.02 -58.68 -6.29
C GLU A 199 -11.00 -57.52 -5.94
N SER A 200 -10.67 -57.11 -4.70
CA SER A 200 -9.79 -57.71 -3.64
C SER A 200 -8.40 -58.16 -4.12
N GLU A 201 -7.26 -57.99 -3.43
CA GLU A 201 -6.90 -57.92 -1.98
C GLU A 201 -6.05 -56.64 -1.68
N GLN A 202 -5.87 -56.04 -0.49
CA GLN A 202 -5.77 -56.41 0.95
C GLN A 202 -4.42 -56.97 1.46
N ASP A 203 -3.84 -56.29 2.47
CA ASP A 203 -3.23 -56.90 3.67
C ASP A 203 -3.03 -55.86 4.81
N SER A 204 -2.95 -56.34 6.05
CA SER A 204 -2.89 -55.61 7.34
C SER A 204 -1.41 -55.40 7.81
N GLU A 205 -0.99 -54.97 9.02
CA GLU A 205 -1.61 -54.96 10.35
C GLU A 205 -0.81 -54.15 11.41
N SER A 206 -1.50 -53.64 12.45
CA SER A 206 -1.04 -53.47 13.85
C SER A 206 -0.10 -52.33 14.31
N GLU A 207 -0.12 -52.14 15.64
CA GLU A 207 0.34 -51.01 16.45
C GLU A 207 1.73 -51.26 17.09
N GLU A 208 2.51 -50.20 17.41
CA GLU A 208 3.06 -50.05 18.77
C GLU A 208 3.55 -48.62 19.08
N SER A 209 3.82 -48.37 20.36
CA SER A 209 4.13 -47.08 21.00
C SER A 209 5.58 -46.60 20.85
N GLY A 210 5.83 -45.29 21.02
CA GLY A 210 7.17 -44.75 21.28
C GLY A 210 7.17 -43.27 21.67
N LYS A 211 7.89 -42.92 22.74
CA LYS A 211 8.12 -41.54 23.22
C LYS A 211 9.30 -40.91 22.47
N GLU A 212 9.35 -39.58 22.41
CA GLU A 212 10.62 -38.83 22.37
C GLU A 212 10.51 -37.61 23.32
N ASP A 213 11.41 -37.59 24.32
CA ASP A 213 11.72 -36.43 25.17
C ASP A 213 12.99 -35.72 24.62
N GLU A 214 13.48 -34.72 25.34
CA GLU A 214 14.46 -33.69 24.92
C GLU A 214 15.95 -34.13 24.91
N GLU A 215 16.82 -33.11 24.76
CA GLU A 215 18.30 -33.08 24.90
C GLU A 215 19.18 -33.57 23.73
N GLU A 216 20.42 -33.08 23.54
CA GLU A 216 20.97 -31.71 23.58
C GLU A 216 22.41 -31.78 22.97
N LEU A 217 22.98 -30.63 22.52
CA LEU A 217 24.44 -30.38 22.40
C LEU A 217 25.29 -31.31 21.46
N ALA A 218 26.49 -30.98 20.97
CA ALA A 218 27.30 -29.75 20.87
C ALA A 218 27.96 -29.73 19.45
N TYR A 219 28.70 -28.71 18.97
CA TYR A 219 30.03 -28.33 19.48
C TYR A 219 30.43 -26.90 19.08
N PHE A 220 30.61 -26.09 20.12
CA PHE A 220 31.71 -25.15 20.42
C PHE A 220 32.56 -24.40 19.37
N THR A 221 32.87 -23.18 19.79
CA THR A 221 33.77 -22.17 19.20
C THR A 221 35.27 -22.50 19.35
N VAL A 222 36.10 -21.83 18.53
CA VAL A 222 37.54 -21.64 18.84
C VAL A 222 37.77 -20.18 19.24
N SER A 223 38.53 -20.02 20.33
CA SER A 223 38.89 -18.76 21.00
C SER A 223 40.32 -18.34 20.68
N SER A 224 40.71 -17.11 21.04
CA SER A 224 42.11 -16.69 21.17
C SER A 224 42.31 -15.62 22.25
N SER A 225 42.35 -16.04 23.52
CA SER A 225 43.33 -15.54 24.51
C SER A 225 43.33 -16.45 25.74
N SER A 226 44.42 -17.20 25.94
CA SER A 226 44.60 -18.20 27.00
C SER A 226 45.69 -17.82 28.01
N ILE A 227 45.92 -18.72 28.99
CA ILE A 227 46.94 -18.73 30.07
C ILE A 227 46.53 -17.91 31.32
N ILE A 228 46.40 -18.46 32.53
CA ILE A 228 46.40 -19.88 33.01
C ILE A 228 45.57 -20.00 34.32
N LYS A 229 45.29 -21.22 34.78
CA LYS A 229 44.90 -21.57 36.17
C LYS A 229 45.70 -22.80 36.61
N ASP A 230 45.96 -22.91 37.92
CA ASP A 230 46.25 -24.09 38.77
C ASP A 230 46.18 -23.55 40.24
N GLU A 231 45.78 -24.23 41.32
CA GLU A 231 45.03 -25.49 41.56
C GLU A 231 44.42 -25.42 43.00
N ASP A 232 43.71 -26.46 43.46
CA ASP A 232 42.88 -26.53 44.70
C ASP A 232 43.68 -26.50 46.05
N TYR A 233 43.15 -26.48 47.29
CA TYR A 233 42.10 -27.34 47.88
C TYR A 233 41.75 -26.99 49.38
N ILE A 234 40.54 -27.40 49.83
CA ILE A 234 39.95 -27.48 51.22
C ILE A 234 39.55 -26.19 52.01
N PRO A 235 38.28 -26.10 52.50
CA PRO A 235 37.80 -25.08 53.45
C PRO A 235 37.67 -25.56 54.92
N GLN A 236 37.58 -24.64 55.89
CA GLN A 236 36.75 -24.79 57.10
C GLN A 236 36.51 -23.46 57.85
N SER A 237 35.50 -23.45 58.73
CA SER A 237 34.80 -22.27 59.25
C SER A 237 35.34 -21.65 60.55
N MET A 238 35.22 -20.31 60.68
CA MET A 238 34.74 -19.51 61.85
C MET A 238 35.38 -19.74 63.26
N PRO A 239 35.63 -18.69 64.08
CA PRO A 239 34.61 -17.69 64.44
C PRO A 239 35.09 -16.23 64.76
N VAL A 240 34.11 -15.47 65.27
CA VAL A 240 34.01 -14.03 65.58
C VAL A 240 34.90 -13.53 66.75
N GLU A 241 35.50 -12.33 66.66
CA GLU A 241 35.22 -11.16 67.56
C GLU A 241 36.17 -9.93 67.39
N ARG A 242 35.53 -8.74 67.27
CA ARG A 242 35.85 -7.36 67.71
C ARG A 242 37.30 -7.05 68.21
N ALA A 243 37.95 -5.92 67.91
CA ALA A 243 37.47 -4.55 68.18
C ALA A 243 38.49 -3.44 67.79
N THR A 244 37.97 -2.23 67.51
CA THR A 244 38.56 -0.88 67.74
C THR A 244 39.88 -0.42 67.11
N HIS A 245 39.83 0.76 66.49
CA HIS A 245 40.77 1.84 66.82
C HIS A 245 40.09 3.22 66.85
N LYS A 246 40.59 4.12 67.71
CA LYS A 246 40.10 5.51 67.93
C LYS A 246 40.86 6.48 66.98
N SER A 247 40.62 7.79 66.84
CA SER A 247 39.90 8.82 67.61
C SER A 247 39.85 10.15 66.84
N ARG A 248 38.93 11.08 67.18
CA ARG A 248 39.31 12.48 67.53
C ARG A 248 38.20 13.18 68.33
N ILE A 249 38.60 14.21 69.09
CA ILE A 249 37.80 14.91 70.11
C ILE A 249 37.67 16.40 69.74
N SER A 250 36.51 17.00 69.98
CA SER A 250 36.40 18.39 70.43
C SER A 250 35.12 18.64 71.24
N HIS A 251 35.33 19.19 72.44
CA HIS A 251 34.41 19.84 73.40
C HIS A 251 33.43 20.87 72.75
N GLN A 252 32.31 21.35 73.33
CA GLN A 252 31.57 21.23 74.62
C GLN A 252 30.14 21.81 74.34
N GLU A 253 29.03 21.48 75.01
CA GLU A 253 28.52 22.08 76.27
C GLU A 253 27.17 21.44 76.63
N ILE A 254 26.79 21.53 77.91
CA ILE A 254 25.49 21.06 78.43
C ILE A 254 24.57 22.27 78.55
N PHE A 255 23.35 22.18 78.01
CA PHE A 255 22.24 23.04 78.40
C PHE A 255 21.14 22.18 79.00
N ASP A 256 20.66 22.58 80.18
CA ASP A 256 19.75 21.78 80.99
C ASP A 256 18.28 22.08 80.64
N GLY A 257 17.44 21.04 80.68
CA GLY A 257 15.98 21.12 80.52
C GLY A 257 15.43 21.31 79.10
N VAL A 258 14.92 20.22 78.51
CA VAL A 258 13.55 20.07 77.94
C VAL A 258 13.32 18.57 77.63
N TYR A 259 12.19 18.02 78.05
CA TYR A 259 11.80 16.63 77.75
C TYR A 259 11.51 16.43 76.23
N PRO A 260 11.98 15.34 75.60
CA PRO A 260 11.52 14.96 74.26
C PRO A 260 10.07 14.43 74.31
N PRO A 261 9.26 14.66 73.26
CA PRO A 261 7.85 14.26 73.21
C PRO A 261 7.67 12.73 73.03
N PRO A 262 6.46 12.18 73.28
CA PRO A 262 6.27 10.73 73.36
C PRO A 262 6.44 9.99 72.02
N ARG A 263 7.25 8.91 72.02
CA ARG A 263 7.51 7.98 70.89
C ARG A 263 6.27 7.50 70.12
N LYS A 264 5.09 7.53 70.72
CA LYS A 264 3.83 7.08 70.09
C LYS A 264 3.45 7.89 68.83
N GLN A 265 3.93 9.13 68.68
CA GLN A 265 3.64 9.93 67.47
C GLN A 265 4.59 9.63 66.29
N SER A 266 5.84 9.22 66.53
CA SER A 266 6.75 8.84 65.43
C SER A 266 6.38 7.48 64.85
N GLU A 267 6.14 6.47 65.70
CA GLU A 267 5.70 5.14 65.25
C GLU A 267 4.37 5.17 64.49
N ALA A 268 3.46 6.11 64.82
CA ALA A 268 2.22 6.30 64.08
C ALA A 268 2.47 6.91 62.68
N LYS A 269 3.37 7.90 62.57
CA LYS A 269 3.77 8.49 61.28
C LYS A 269 4.51 7.50 60.38
N ASP A 270 5.43 6.72 60.93
CA ASP A 270 6.19 5.73 60.15
C ASP A 270 5.26 4.62 59.61
N LYS A 271 4.31 4.14 60.42
CA LYS A 271 3.26 3.21 59.98
C LYS A 271 2.34 3.82 58.92
N GLN A 272 2.05 5.12 59.01
CA GLN A 272 1.26 5.83 58.00
C GLN A 272 2.02 5.95 56.67
N CYS A 273 3.28 6.39 56.69
CA CYS A 273 4.12 6.47 55.48
C CYS A 273 4.34 5.10 54.82
N GLN A 274 4.47 4.02 55.60
CA GLN A 274 4.54 2.65 55.07
C GLN A 274 3.21 2.20 54.46
N ALA A 275 2.08 2.55 55.07
CA ALA A 275 0.75 2.23 54.54
C ALA A 275 0.40 3.05 53.29
N GLU A 276 0.92 4.28 53.15
CA GLU A 276 0.76 5.12 51.96
C GLU A 276 1.58 4.54 50.79
N ARG A 277 2.88 4.24 50.98
CA ARG A 277 3.69 3.56 49.95
C ARG A 277 3.09 2.21 49.51
N ALA A 278 2.57 1.43 50.46
CA ALA A 278 1.90 0.17 50.16
C ALA A 278 0.63 0.33 49.29
N ARG A 279 -0.06 1.49 49.36
CA ARG A 279 -1.20 1.79 48.48
C ARG A 279 -0.73 2.20 47.10
N ASP A 280 0.27 3.08 47.02
CA ASP A 280 0.78 3.60 45.74
C ASP A 280 1.42 2.49 44.88
N GLU A 281 2.19 1.59 45.50
CA GLU A 281 2.72 0.40 44.84
C GLU A 281 1.62 -0.59 44.44
N GLY A 282 0.55 -0.70 45.24
CA GLY A 282 -0.62 -1.53 44.93
C GLY A 282 -1.45 -1.00 43.76
N ILE A 283 -1.60 0.32 43.64
CA ILE A 283 -2.28 0.99 42.52
C ILE A 283 -1.57 0.74 41.19
N ASN A 284 -0.24 0.83 41.19
CA ASN A 284 0.58 0.69 39.98
C ASN A 284 0.93 -0.77 39.63
N SER A 285 0.81 -1.71 40.57
CA SER A 285 1.20 -3.12 40.36
C SER A 285 0.03 -4.10 40.28
N TYR A 286 -1.23 -3.67 40.41
CA TYR A 286 -2.38 -4.57 40.47
C TYR A 286 -2.61 -5.37 39.16
N TYR A 287 -2.33 -4.77 38.01
CA TYR A 287 -2.46 -5.38 36.68
C TYR A 287 -1.10 -5.75 36.06
N ALA A 288 -0.09 -6.03 36.91
CA ALA A 288 1.21 -6.51 36.46
C ALA A 288 1.06 -7.77 35.57
N GLY A 289 1.88 -7.88 34.53
CA GLY A 289 1.78 -8.96 33.53
C GLY A 289 0.83 -8.71 32.36
N LEU A 290 -0.01 -7.67 32.40
CA LEU A 290 -0.72 -7.20 31.19
C LEU A 290 0.21 -6.32 30.35
N PRO A 291 0.16 -6.35 29.00
CA PRO A 291 1.12 -5.63 28.14
C PRO A 291 1.22 -4.11 28.31
N SER A 292 0.26 -3.49 29.00
CA SER A 292 0.22 -2.04 29.29
C SER A 292 0.26 -1.70 30.78
N GLU A 293 0.34 -2.72 31.67
CA GLU A 293 0.29 -2.60 33.14
C GLU A 293 -0.55 -1.40 33.65
N PRO A 294 -1.86 -1.31 33.32
CA PRO A 294 -2.63 -0.09 33.53
C PRO A 294 -2.81 0.26 35.01
N THR A 295 -2.85 1.55 35.34
CA THR A 295 -3.09 2.04 36.70
C THR A 295 -4.48 1.64 37.22
N LEU A 296 -4.58 1.10 38.44
CA LEU A 296 -5.85 0.82 39.09
C LEU A 296 -6.43 2.08 39.76
N VAL A 297 -7.64 2.51 39.37
CA VAL A 297 -8.34 3.65 39.97
C VAL A 297 -9.25 3.23 41.13
N TYR A 298 -10.00 2.13 40.95
CA TYR A 298 -10.91 1.57 41.96
C TYR A 298 -11.26 0.11 41.64
N ARG A 299 -11.63 -0.70 42.64
CA ARG A 299 -12.18 -2.05 42.44
C ARG A 299 -13.14 -2.48 43.54
N THR A 300 -14.05 -3.39 43.21
CA THR A 300 -14.95 -4.05 44.20
C THR A 300 -14.43 -5.39 44.70
N GLY A 301 -13.45 -5.98 44.00
CA GLY A 301 -12.96 -7.33 44.26
C GLY A 301 -12.46 -7.57 45.68
N LYS A 302 -12.94 -8.67 46.29
CA LYS A 302 -12.69 -9.03 47.69
C LYS A 302 -11.30 -9.63 47.95
N GLU A 303 -10.53 -9.97 46.91
CA GLU A 303 -9.15 -10.47 47.03
C GLU A 303 -8.29 -9.45 47.78
N GLN A 304 -7.71 -9.80 48.93
CA GLN A 304 -6.79 -8.90 49.63
C GLN A 304 -5.46 -8.80 48.87
N TRP A 305 -5.15 -7.62 48.34
CA TRP A 305 -3.83 -7.36 47.76
C TRP A 305 -2.79 -7.25 48.89
N SER A 306 -1.67 -7.94 48.73
CA SER A 306 -0.58 -8.00 49.69
C SER A 306 0.72 -7.66 48.99
N LEU A 307 1.50 -6.74 49.58
CA LEU A 307 2.89 -6.51 49.17
C LEU A 307 3.67 -7.84 49.15
N PRO A 308 4.40 -8.15 48.07
CA PRO A 308 5.44 -9.16 48.11
C PRO A 308 6.45 -8.80 49.22
N ARG A 309 6.75 -9.72 50.13
CA ARG A 309 7.68 -9.49 51.25
C ARG A 309 8.83 -10.49 51.18
N GLY A 310 10.02 -10.00 50.84
CA GLY A 310 11.25 -10.78 50.73
C GLY A 310 12.18 -10.18 49.68
N LEU A 311 13.44 -10.63 49.65
CA LEU A 311 14.39 -10.24 48.59
C LEU A 311 14.06 -10.89 47.23
N GLU A 312 13.26 -11.96 47.24
CA GLU A 312 12.94 -12.80 46.07
C GLU A 312 11.44 -12.77 45.71
N ALA A 313 10.64 -11.95 46.41
CA ALA A 313 9.19 -11.98 46.31
C ALA A 313 8.69 -11.32 45.00
N GLN A 314 8.24 -12.14 44.05
CA GLN A 314 7.83 -11.68 42.71
C GLN A 314 6.45 -11.00 42.70
N ARG A 315 6.18 -10.20 41.65
CA ARG A 315 4.86 -9.61 41.39
C ARG A 315 3.88 -10.69 40.95
N ARG A 316 2.65 -10.67 41.48
CA ARG A 316 1.56 -11.55 41.02
C ARG A 316 1.10 -11.13 39.62
N LEU A 317 1.45 -11.91 38.60
CA LEU A 317 1.11 -11.61 37.21
C LEU A 317 -0.35 -11.99 36.92
N LYS A 318 -1.05 -11.14 36.15
CA LYS A 318 -2.42 -11.37 35.67
C LYS A 318 -2.45 -11.59 34.16
N GLU A 319 -3.21 -12.58 33.72
CA GLU A 319 -3.59 -12.78 32.32
C GLU A 319 -5.08 -12.45 32.12
N LEU A 320 -5.42 -11.79 31.02
CA LEU A 320 -6.81 -11.62 30.60
C LEU A 320 -7.38 -12.93 30.02
N ARG A 321 -8.64 -13.22 30.34
CA ARG A 321 -9.40 -14.38 29.87
C ARG A 321 -10.82 -13.99 29.46
N GLU A 322 -11.30 -14.68 28.44
CA GLU A 322 -12.61 -14.57 27.81
C GLU A 322 -13.78 -14.97 28.72
N VAL A 323 -14.97 -14.43 28.43
CA VAL A 323 -16.21 -14.70 29.19
C VAL A 323 -17.32 -15.15 28.24
N PHE A 324 -17.51 -16.46 28.12
CA PHE A 324 -18.59 -17.05 27.32
C PHE A 324 -19.74 -17.60 28.18
N ASN A 325 -19.42 -18.49 29.14
CA ASN A 325 -20.40 -19.22 29.95
C ASN A 325 -20.74 -18.48 31.26
N HIS A 326 -21.36 -17.30 31.17
CA HIS A 326 -21.76 -16.50 32.33
C HIS A 326 -23.11 -15.79 32.08
N PRO A 327 -24.02 -15.67 33.07
CA PRO A 327 -25.36 -15.09 32.86
C PRO A 327 -25.36 -13.70 32.20
N ILE A 328 -24.33 -12.89 32.45
CA ILE A 328 -24.18 -11.54 31.87
C ILE A 328 -24.21 -11.55 30.33
N THR A 329 -23.67 -12.57 29.66
CA THR A 329 -23.54 -12.58 28.19
C THR A 329 -24.89 -12.60 27.49
N LYS A 330 -25.93 -13.13 28.15
CA LYS A 330 -27.31 -13.16 27.65
C LYS A 330 -28.02 -11.80 27.69
N VAL A 331 -27.60 -10.90 28.58
CA VAL A 331 -28.28 -9.61 28.84
C VAL A 331 -27.44 -8.38 28.48
N TRP A 332 -26.12 -8.53 28.35
CA TRP A 332 -25.18 -7.45 28.10
C TRP A 332 -25.51 -6.67 26.83
N HIS A 333 -25.53 -7.34 25.67
CA HIS A 333 -25.67 -6.69 24.36
C HIS A 333 -27.02 -6.01 24.11
N HIS A 334 -28.09 -6.48 24.75
CA HIS A 334 -29.46 -6.04 24.44
C HIS A 334 -30.00 -4.96 25.38
N ASP A 335 -29.44 -4.81 26.60
CA ASP A 335 -30.02 -3.93 27.62
C ASP A 335 -28.99 -3.48 28.67
N LEU A 336 -28.31 -4.43 29.32
CA LEU A 336 -27.49 -4.14 30.50
C LEU A 336 -26.30 -3.21 30.21
N ALA A 337 -25.62 -3.36 29.06
CA ALA A 337 -24.47 -2.51 28.71
C ALA A 337 -24.84 -1.02 28.65
N TRP A 338 -25.97 -0.68 28.00
CA TRP A 338 -26.42 0.71 27.86
C TRP A 338 -26.90 1.32 29.18
N LYS A 339 -27.42 0.50 30.10
CA LYS A 339 -27.72 0.95 31.46
C LYS A 339 -26.47 1.20 32.30
N VAL A 340 -25.38 0.45 32.08
CA VAL A 340 -24.08 0.76 32.68
C VAL A 340 -23.50 2.06 32.11
N VAL A 341 -23.64 2.31 30.80
CA VAL A 341 -23.27 3.60 30.16
C VAL A 341 -24.05 4.77 30.80
N SER A 342 -25.38 4.64 30.93
CA SER A 342 -26.21 5.67 31.59
C SER A 342 -25.75 5.98 33.03
N ILE A 343 -25.29 4.97 33.78
CA ILE A 343 -24.71 5.19 35.12
C ILE A 343 -23.39 5.97 35.02
N MET A 344 -22.53 5.71 34.04
CA MET A 344 -21.32 6.51 33.85
C MET A 344 -21.67 7.98 33.53
N ASP A 345 -22.67 8.21 32.68
CA ASP A 345 -23.15 9.55 32.33
C ASP A 345 -23.75 10.30 33.54
N ASP A 346 -24.59 9.62 34.34
CA ASP A 346 -25.19 10.17 35.57
C ASP A 346 -24.12 10.58 36.61
N HIS A 347 -23.07 9.76 36.76
CA HIS A 347 -21.90 10.06 37.61
C HIS A 347 -20.87 10.98 36.93
N LYS A 348 -21.12 11.41 35.69
CA LYS A 348 -20.26 12.28 34.86
C LYS A 348 -18.86 11.72 34.61
N ILE A 349 -18.73 10.40 34.58
CA ILE A 349 -17.47 9.69 34.33
C ILE A 349 -17.22 9.59 32.83
N ARG A 350 -16.11 10.16 32.37
CA ARG A 350 -15.65 10.07 30.98
C ARG A 350 -14.87 8.77 30.77
N PHE A 351 -15.60 7.68 30.59
CA PHE A 351 -15.02 6.36 30.29
C PHE A 351 -14.47 6.28 28.86
N THR A 352 -13.55 5.35 28.64
CA THR A 352 -12.88 5.09 27.35
C THR A 352 -13.19 3.69 26.80
N THR A 353 -13.29 2.67 27.67
CA THR A 353 -13.78 1.32 27.34
C THR A 353 -14.64 0.76 28.48
N ILE A 354 -15.50 -0.22 28.18
CA ILE A 354 -16.21 -1.03 29.19
C ILE A 354 -16.14 -2.47 28.71
N ASP A 355 -15.23 -3.22 29.31
CA ASP A 355 -14.83 -4.56 28.86
C ASP A 355 -15.36 -5.63 29.83
N ILE A 356 -15.87 -6.77 29.34
CA ILE A 356 -16.29 -7.91 30.18
C ILE A 356 -15.21 -8.98 30.11
N VAL A 357 -14.47 -9.16 31.20
CA VAL A 357 -13.26 -10.00 31.23
C VAL A 357 -13.20 -10.88 32.48
N ARG A 358 -12.28 -11.82 32.51
CA ARG A 358 -11.78 -12.49 33.73
C ARG A 358 -10.27 -12.32 33.80
N PHE A 359 -9.72 -12.34 35.01
CA PHE A 359 -8.29 -12.46 35.23
C PHE A 359 -7.92 -13.86 35.72
N LYS A 360 -6.84 -14.42 35.20
CA LYS A 360 -6.15 -15.57 35.80
C LYS A 360 -4.90 -15.03 36.49
N ASN A 361 -4.73 -15.30 37.78
CA ASN A 361 -3.46 -15.06 38.45
C ASN A 361 -2.50 -16.20 38.06
N VAL A 362 -1.27 -15.87 37.69
CA VAL A 362 -0.19 -16.84 37.51
C VAL A 362 0.49 -17.01 38.86
N GLU A 363 0.31 -18.17 39.49
CA GLU A 363 1.15 -18.59 40.62
C GLU A 363 2.52 -18.98 40.05
N VAL A 364 3.59 -18.45 40.63
CA VAL A 364 4.96 -18.94 40.45
C VAL A 364 5.19 -19.88 41.62
N ASP A 365 5.73 -21.05 41.37
CA ASP A 365 5.86 -22.13 42.37
C ASP A 365 6.66 -21.64 43.60
N GLU A 366 5.95 -21.41 44.71
CA GLU A 366 6.57 -21.29 46.03
C GLU A 366 7.08 -22.70 46.40
N ALA A 367 8.41 -22.83 46.57
CA ALA A 367 9.04 -24.10 46.91
C ALA A 367 8.41 -24.68 48.20
N PRO A 368 8.21 -26.00 48.29
CA PRO A 368 7.65 -26.61 49.50
C PRO A 368 8.59 -26.36 50.68
N GLU A 369 8.04 -25.80 51.77
CA GLU A 369 8.72 -25.79 53.06
C GLU A 369 8.88 -27.24 53.55
N ASP A 370 10.02 -27.56 54.14
CA ASP A 370 10.39 -28.92 54.52
C ASP A 370 9.44 -29.49 55.60
N GLU A 371 8.59 -30.47 55.24
CA GLU A 371 7.92 -31.36 56.20
C GLU A 371 8.31 -32.82 55.95
N GLU A 372 8.50 -33.56 57.04
CA GLU A 372 9.30 -34.79 57.12
C GLU A 372 8.64 -36.03 56.46
N GLU A 373 9.46 -37.04 56.18
CA GLU A 373 9.06 -38.32 55.57
C GLU A 373 7.88 -39.00 56.30
N GLY A 374 6.76 -39.13 55.60
CA GLY A 374 5.63 -39.98 55.99
C GLY A 374 5.09 -40.75 54.78
N GLU A 375 5.29 -42.06 54.76
CA GLU A 375 4.78 -42.95 53.71
C GLU A 375 3.26 -43.09 53.81
N ASP A 376 2.50 -42.43 52.92
CA ASP A 376 1.09 -42.75 52.63
C ASP A 376 0.73 -42.27 51.20
N GLU A 377 0.38 -43.20 50.29
CA GLU A 377 -0.03 -42.88 48.91
C GLU A 377 -1.47 -42.30 48.85
N GLU A 378 -1.66 -41.00 49.12
CA GLU A 378 -2.97 -40.34 48.95
C GLU A 378 -2.94 -39.12 48.01
N THR A 379 -3.20 -39.37 46.72
CA THR A 379 -3.62 -38.42 45.65
C THR A 379 -3.17 -36.95 45.77
N VAL A 380 -2.07 -36.59 45.09
CA VAL A 380 -1.69 -35.19 44.84
C VAL A 380 -2.77 -34.48 44.03
N LYS A 381 -3.65 -33.73 44.71
CA LYS A 381 -4.62 -32.83 44.07
C LYS A 381 -3.90 -31.61 43.52
N ALA A 382 -3.61 -31.61 42.22
CA ALA A 382 -3.14 -30.42 41.51
C ALA A 382 -4.07 -29.22 41.83
N LYS A 383 -3.50 -28.13 42.38
CA LYS A 383 -4.23 -26.89 42.64
C LYS A 383 -4.83 -26.39 41.32
N LYS A 384 -6.16 -26.33 41.22
CA LYS A 384 -6.81 -25.71 40.07
C LYS A 384 -6.44 -24.21 40.04
N PRO A 385 -6.01 -23.66 38.89
CA PRO A 385 -5.70 -22.24 38.79
C PRO A 385 -6.93 -21.40 39.15
N VAL A 386 -6.77 -20.48 40.10
CA VAL A 386 -7.86 -19.64 40.60
C VAL A 386 -8.20 -18.59 39.54
N LEU A 387 -9.26 -18.86 38.76
CA LEU A 387 -9.89 -17.87 37.92
C LEU A 387 -10.67 -16.90 38.81
N SER A 388 -10.39 -15.60 38.66
CA SER A 388 -11.15 -14.55 39.33
C SER A 388 -12.61 -14.48 38.82
N PRO A 389 -13.52 -13.84 39.57
CA PRO A 389 -14.87 -13.54 39.12
C PRO A 389 -14.89 -12.79 37.77
N VAL A 390 -16.06 -12.75 37.12
CA VAL A 390 -16.21 -11.88 35.94
C VAL A 390 -16.07 -10.43 36.38
N THR A 391 -15.31 -9.64 35.66
CA THR A 391 -15.08 -8.22 35.96
C THR A 391 -15.65 -7.35 34.84
N ILE A 392 -16.47 -6.37 35.20
CA ILE A 392 -16.74 -5.19 34.34
C ILE A 392 -15.53 -4.26 34.51
N TRP A 393 -14.66 -4.26 33.52
CA TRP A 393 -13.40 -3.54 33.52
C TRP A 393 -13.56 -2.24 32.74
N ILE A 394 -13.68 -1.14 33.47
CA ILE A 394 -14.01 0.19 32.96
C ILE A 394 -12.71 0.97 32.76
N GLY A 395 -12.43 1.34 31.52
CA GLY A 395 -11.40 2.30 31.17
C GLY A 395 -11.86 3.72 31.44
N VAL A 396 -11.02 4.55 32.05
CA VAL A 396 -11.19 6.01 32.15
C VAL A 396 -9.92 6.70 31.66
N PHE A 397 -10.03 7.94 31.16
CA PHE A 397 -8.83 8.70 30.81
C PHE A 397 -7.92 8.88 32.04
N PRO A 398 -6.59 8.84 31.90
CA PRO A 398 -5.66 9.13 32.99
C PRO A 398 -6.00 10.44 33.71
N GLU A 399 -5.87 10.44 35.04
CA GLU A 399 -6.18 11.56 35.95
C GLU A 399 -7.62 12.10 35.89
N SER A 400 -8.51 11.54 35.07
CA SER A 400 -9.84 12.12 34.78
C SER A 400 -10.93 11.81 35.81
N THR A 401 -10.73 10.75 36.61
CA THR A 401 -11.75 10.18 37.51
C THR A 401 -11.10 9.81 38.83
N THR A 402 -11.66 10.29 39.94
CA THR A 402 -11.15 9.98 41.29
C THR A 402 -11.67 8.63 41.79
N ALA A 403 -10.91 7.97 42.66
CA ALA A 403 -11.32 6.70 43.30
C ALA A 403 -12.69 6.81 44.00
N THR A 404 -13.02 7.97 44.57
CA THR A 404 -14.32 8.25 45.21
C THR A 404 -15.47 8.31 44.20
N ALA A 405 -15.28 8.94 43.04
CA ALA A 405 -16.28 8.96 41.98
C ALA A 405 -16.49 7.57 41.38
N ALA A 406 -15.38 6.87 41.09
CA ALA A 406 -15.39 5.48 40.63
C ALA A 406 -16.10 4.54 41.62
N HIS A 407 -15.91 4.73 42.93
CA HIS A 407 -16.62 3.99 43.97
C HIS A 407 -18.15 4.16 43.89
N TYR A 408 -18.66 5.39 43.82
CA TYR A 408 -20.11 5.64 43.75
C TYR A 408 -20.75 5.09 42.46
N ALA A 409 -20.04 5.20 41.33
CA ALA A 409 -20.46 4.59 40.07
C ALA A 409 -20.45 3.05 40.17
N ALA A 410 -19.40 2.45 40.72
CA ALA A 410 -19.33 0.99 40.94
C ALA A 410 -20.46 0.47 41.83
N GLN A 411 -20.80 1.16 42.93
CA GLN A 411 -21.94 0.78 43.76
C GLN A 411 -23.27 0.86 43.00
N SER A 412 -23.42 1.86 42.12
CA SER A 412 -24.60 2.00 41.26
C SER A 412 -24.69 0.86 40.23
N VAL A 413 -23.56 0.44 39.65
CA VAL A 413 -23.47 -0.73 38.75
C VAL A 413 -23.76 -2.04 39.48
N LEU A 414 -23.24 -2.24 40.69
CA LEU A 414 -23.55 -3.42 41.52
C LEU A 414 -25.05 -3.48 41.88
N ALA A 415 -25.66 -2.35 42.25
CA ALA A 415 -27.10 -2.27 42.52
C ALA A 415 -27.96 -2.48 41.24
N LEU A 416 -27.43 -2.18 40.06
CA LEU A 416 -28.05 -2.54 38.79
C LEU A 416 -27.96 -4.06 38.56
N LEU A 417 -26.77 -4.66 38.69
CA LEU A 417 -26.53 -6.10 38.48
C LEU A 417 -27.42 -6.98 39.38
N GLN A 418 -27.64 -6.59 40.63
CA GLN A 418 -28.57 -7.26 41.55
C GLN A 418 -30.00 -7.35 40.99
N LYS A 419 -30.49 -6.35 40.24
CA LYS A 419 -31.82 -6.38 39.60
C LYS A 419 -31.91 -7.42 38.48
N TYR A 420 -30.79 -7.75 37.84
CA TYR A 420 -30.66 -8.83 36.86
C TYR A 420 -30.35 -10.19 37.51
N GLN A 421 -30.31 -10.27 38.85
CA GLN A 421 -29.93 -11.47 39.61
C GLN A 421 -28.50 -11.95 39.29
N ILE A 422 -27.61 -11.02 38.91
CA ILE A 422 -26.18 -11.27 38.68
C ILE A 422 -25.42 -10.76 39.91
N THR A 423 -24.72 -11.65 40.61
CA THR A 423 -24.03 -11.34 41.88
C THR A 423 -22.58 -11.80 41.93
N ASP A 424 -22.12 -12.50 40.88
CA ASP A 424 -20.79 -13.08 40.68
C ASP A 424 -19.91 -12.22 39.75
N VAL A 425 -20.10 -10.90 39.83
CA VAL A 425 -19.43 -9.89 39.01
C VAL A 425 -18.80 -8.80 39.87
N ASP A 426 -17.52 -8.53 39.63
CA ASP A 426 -16.79 -7.38 40.16
C ASP A 426 -16.79 -6.20 39.17
N VAL A 427 -16.55 -4.99 39.68
CA VAL A 427 -16.43 -3.76 38.90
C VAL A 427 -15.10 -3.10 39.23
N ASP A 428 -14.26 -2.98 38.21
CA ASP A 428 -12.91 -2.42 38.31
C ASP A 428 -12.79 -1.20 37.38
N PHE A 429 -12.16 -0.14 37.85
CA PHE A 429 -11.81 1.05 37.07
C PHE A 429 -10.29 1.10 36.90
N ARG A 430 -9.85 1.32 35.66
CA ARG A 430 -8.45 1.49 35.30
C ARG A 430 -8.23 2.74 34.45
N GLU A 431 -7.02 3.28 34.49
CA GLU A 431 -6.61 4.27 33.49
C GLU A 431 -6.37 3.56 32.15
N SER A 432 -7.03 4.03 31.09
CA SER A 432 -6.80 3.54 29.73
C SER A 432 -7.26 4.56 28.69
N ILE A 433 -6.63 4.52 27.52
CA ILE A 433 -7.01 5.34 26.35
C ILE A 433 -7.45 4.38 25.24
N HIS A 434 -8.67 4.58 24.71
CA HIS A 434 -9.11 3.84 23.53
C HIS A 434 -8.43 4.42 22.28
N THR A 435 -7.36 3.78 21.83
CA THR A 435 -6.74 4.06 20.53
C THR A 435 -7.33 3.15 19.45
N ARG A 436 -7.90 3.74 18.40
CA ARG A 436 -8.20 3.01 17.17
C ARG A 436 -6.89 2.70 16.45
N GLU A 437 -6.69 1.48 15.98
CA GLU A 437 -5.52 1.10 15.17
C GLU A 437 -5.62 1.70 13.75
N VAL A 438 -5.47 3.02 13.66
CA VAL A 438 -5.31 3.72 12.38
C VAL A 438 -3.89 3.43 11.89
N GLY A 439 -3.77 2.59 10.87
CA GLY A 439 -2.50 2.38 10.16
C GLY A 439 -1.86 3.70 9.68
N PRO A 440 -0.56 3.69 9.32
CA PRO A 440 0.22 4.90 9.10
C PRO A 440 -0.42 5.90 8.12
N ARG A 441 -0.18 7.17 8.40
CA ARG A 441 -0.47 8.27 7.48
C ARG A 441 0.49 8.27 6.29
N LEU A 442 0.01 8.67 5.13
CA LEU A 442 0.80 9.01 3.96
C LEU A 442 1.82 10.11 4.30
N LEU A 443 2.92 10.08 3.58
CA LEU A 443 4.05 10.99 3.72
C LEU A 443 3.78 12.29 2.95
N LYS A 444 4.46 13.37 3.35
CA LYS A 444 4.39 14.62 2.59
C LYS A 444 5.15 14.47 1.28
N PRO A 445 4.66 15.03 0.16
CA PRO A 445 5.48 15.26 -1.03
C PRO A 445 6.77 15.99 -0.67
N VAL A 446 7.85 15.70 -1.39
CA VAL A 446 9.17 16.29 -1.16
C VAL A 446 9.65 17.04 -2.41
N ASN A 447 10.46 18.07 -2.19
CA ASN A 447 11.08 18.85 -3.26
C ASN A 447 12.14 18.03 -4.02
N ASP A 448 12.50 18.52 -5.21
CA ASP A 448 13.43 17.85 -6.14
C ASP A 448 14.84 17.61 -5.57
N LEU A 449 15.28 18.42 -4.59
CA LEU A 449 16.58 18.27 -3.93
C LEU A 449 16.55 17.27 -2.75
N ASN A 450 15.41 16.66 -2.45
CA ASN A 450 15.32 15.69 -1.36
C ASN A 450 15.81 14.30 -1.83
N PRO A 451 16.72 13.62 -1.11
CA PRO A 451 17.20 12.29 -1.52
C PRO A 451 16.13 11.20 -1.54
N LEU A 452 14.94 11.44 -0.98
CA LEU A 452 13.81 10.51 -1.02
C LEU A 452 12.93 10.67 -2.28
N VAL A 453 13.19 11.68 -3.12
CA VAL A 453 12.27 12.13 -4.18
C VAL A 453 11.88 11.02 -5.17
N ASP A 454 12.84 10.19 -5.58
CA ASP A 454 12.64 9.12 -6.57
C ASP A 454 11.77 7.95 -6.06
N VAL A 455 11.61 7.83 -4.73
CA VAL A 455 11.03 6.63 -4.09
C VAL A 455 9.86 6.91 -3.16
N VAL A 456 9.69 8.17 -2.71
CA VAL A 456 8.63 8.53 -1.76
C VAL A 456 7.25 8.65 -2.41
N SER A 457 7.18 9.03 -3.70
CA SER A 457 5.93 9.37 -4.40
C SER A 457 4.77 8.36 -4.17
N PRO A 458 4.96 7.02 -4.24
CA PRO A 458 3.89 6.03 -4.01
C PRO A 458 3.34 5.95 -2.57
N LEU A 459 3.96 6.68 -1.63
CA LEU A 459 3.59 6.80 -0.23
C LEU A 459 3.09 8.21 0.12
N THR A 460 2.89 9.09 -0.87
CA THR A 460 2.33 10.44 -0.70
C THR A 460 0.86 10.49 -1.14
N PRO A 461 0.04 11.47 -0.73
CA PRO A 461 -1.35 11.60 -1.18
C PRO A 461 -1.49 12.30 -2.55
N ALA A 462 -0.42 12.38 -3.34
CA ALA A 462 -0.53 12.84 -4.73
C ALA A 462 -1.27 11.82 -5.61
N LEU A 463 -1.87 12.29 -6.71
CA LEU A 463 -2.60 11.43 -7.64
C LEU A 463 -1.65 10.46 -8.38
N GLY A 464 -2.19 9.29 -8.73
CA GLY A 464 -1.38 8.14 -9.13
C GLY A 464 -1.21 7.09 -8.02
N LEU A 465 -1.98 7.18 -6.93
CA LEU A 465 -1.95 6.19 -5.84
C LEU A 465 -2.14 4.76 -6.37
N ARG A 466 -1.17 3.91 -6.06
CA ARG A 466 -1.14 2.48 -6.39
C ARG A 466 -2.15 1.74 -5.50
N ILE A 467 -3.26 1.26 -6.04
CA ILE A 467 -4.33 0.62 -5.25
C ILE A 467 -4.60 -0.83 -5.65
N SER A 468 -5.17 -1.57 -4.71
CA SER A 468 -5.69 -2.93 -4.89
C SER A 468 -6.86 -3.14 -3.92
N THR A 469 -7.41 -4.35 -3.85
CA THR A 469 -8.40 -4.70 -2.82
C THR A 469 -7.91 -5.81 -1.92
N ARG A 470 -8.42 -5.87 -0.69
CA ARG A 470 -8.03 -6.88 0.30
C ARG A 470 -8.23 -8.32 -0.17
N ALA A 471 -9.26 -8.57 -0.97
CA ALA A 471 -9.51 -9.87 -1.58
C ALA A 471 -8.50 -10.22 -2.70
N ARG A 472 -7.90 -9.23 -3.36
CA ARG A 472 -7.04 -9.42 -4.54
C ARG A 472 -5.77 -8.55 -4.47
N PRO A 473 -4.90 -8.68 -3.45
CA PRO A 473 -3.73 -7.81 -3.26
C PRO A 473 -2.66 -7.96 -4.35
N ASN A 474 -2.73 -8.99 -5.18
CA ASN A 474 -1.85 -9.21 -6.34
C ASN A 474 -2.37 -8.53 -7.63
N SER A 475 -3.64 -8.13 -7.66
CA SER A 475 -4.24 -7.34 -8.75
C SER A 475 -4.20 -5.87 -8.36
N GLN A 476 -3.57 -5.03 -9.18
CA GLN A 476 -3.35 -3.63 -8.88
C GLN A 476 -3.81 -2.74 -10.02
N GLY A 477 -4.28 -1.55 -9.65
CA GLY A 477 -4.62 -0.46 -10.53
C GLY A 477 -4.17 0.85 -9.91
N THR A 478 -4.69 1.95 -10.44
CA THR A 478 -4.41 3.30 -10.00
C THR A 478 -5.70 3.97 -9.51
N MET A 479 -5.62 4.77 -8.45
CA MET A 479 -6.71 5.67 -8.06
C MET A 479 -6.68 6.91 -8.95
N ALA A 480 -7.82 7.25 -9.54
CA ALA A 480 -7.93 8.35 -10.49
C ALA A 480 -7.77 9.69 -9.79
N ILE A 481 -8.73 10.00 -8.91
CA ILE A 481 -8.93 11.34 -8.38
C ILE A 481 -9.73 11.29 -7.07
N TYR A 482 -9.57 12.33 -6.25
CA TYR A 482 -10.42 12.57 -5.10
C TYR A 482 -11.65 13.39 -5.50
N LEU A 483 -12.82 13.01 -5.00
CA LEU A 483 -14.06 13.76 -5.11
C LEU A 483 -14.57 14.08 -3.71
N ALA A 484 -15.01 15.32 -3.48
CA ALA A 484 -15.83 15.62 -2.32
C ALA A 484 -17.25 15.12 -2.63
N GLU A 485 -17.91 14.46 -1.68
CA GLU A 485 -19.31 14.03 -1.86
C GLU A 485 -20.28 15.22 -1.93
N GLY A 486 -20.00 16.28 -1.16
CA GLY A 486 -20.73 17.54 -1.17
C GLY A 486 -22.07 17.50 -0.44
N GLY A 487 -22.85 18.58 -0.59
CA GLY A 487 -24.10 18.77 0.15
C GLY A 487 -23.83 18.97 1.64
N SER A 488 -24.45 18.15 2.49
CA SER A 488 -24.21 18.14 3.93
C SER A 488 -23.13 17.14 4.39
N SER A 489 -22.39 16.51 3.47
CA SER A 489 -21.33 15.56 3.80
C SER A 489 -19.93 16.12 3.56
N ASP A 490 -19.05 15.87 4.52
CA ASP A 490 -17.61 16.10 4.46
C ASP A 490 -16.83 14.90 3.88
N ARG A 491 -17.52 13.81 3.54
CA ARG A 491 -16.90 12.57 3.05
C ARG A 491 -16.07 12.81 1.80
N LEU A 492 -14.87 12.23 1.84
CA LEU A 492 -13.95 12.19 0.73
C LEU A 492 -14.08 10.84 0.02
N LEU A 493 -14.20 10.89 -1.30
CA LEU A 493 -14.36 9.73 -2.16
C LEU A 493 -13.11 9.57 -3.04
N GLY A 494 -12.66 8.33 -3.24
CA GLY A 494 -11.66 7.96 -4.22
C GLY A 494 -12.35 7.29 -5.41
N LEU A 495 -11.97 7.68 -6.63
CA LEU A 495 -12.47 7.09 -7.87
C LEU A 495 -11.44 6.13 -8.47
N SER A 496 -11.88 5.01 -9.05
CA SER A 496 -11.08 4.14 -9.93
C SER A 496 -12.01 3.29 -10.82
N CYS A 497 -11.45 2.46 -11.69
CA CYS A 497 -12.24 1.52 -12.51
C CYS A 497 -12.90 0.42 -11.66
N ARG A 498 -14.06 -0.09 -12.09
CA ARG A 498 -14.70 -1.27 -11.48
C ARG A 498 -13.75 -2.45 -11.51
N HIS A 499 -13.11 -2.76 -12.64
CA HIS A 499 -12.27 -3.98 -12.73
C HIS A 499 -11.05 -3.98 -11.78
N VAL A 500 -10.62 -2.79 -11.33
CA VAL A 500 -9.62 -2.64 -10.26
C VAL A 500 -10.25 -2.99 -8.91
N LEU A 501 -11.40 -2.39 -8.59
CA LEU A 501 -12.09 -2.54 -7.29
C LEU A 501 -12.85 -3.86 -7.10
N ILE A 502 -13.35 -4.48 -8.17
CA ILE A 502 -14.18 -5.70 -8.19
C ILE A 502 -13.64 -6.63 -9.28
N GLY A 503 -13.38 -7.89 -8.94
CA GLY A 503 -12.69 -8.81 -9.84
C GLY A 503 -13.56 -9.28 -11.00
N SER A 504 -12.95 -9.70 -12.11
CA SER A 504 -13.66 -10.38 -13.21
C SER A 504 -14.33 -11.70 -12.79
N GLN A 505 -13.82 -12.32 -11.72
CA GLN A 505 -14.43 -13.50 -11.07
C GLN A 505 -15.68 -13.14 -10.25
N GLU A 506 -15.80 -11.88 -9.82
CA GLU A 506 -16.99 -11.35 -9.16
C GLU A 506 -17.91 -10.84 -10.28
N GLY A 507 -19.03 -11.54 -10.51
CA GLY A 507 -19.93 -11.31 -11.64
C GLY A 507 -20.27 -9.84 -11.88
N ASN A 508 -20.53 -9.48 -13.14
CA ASN A 508 -20.75 -8.09 -13.57
C ASN A 508 -22.13 -7.55 -13.13
N LEU A 509 -22.29 -7.37 -11.81
CA LEU A 509 -23.48 -6.92 -11.10
C LEU A 509 -23.22 -5.56 -10.44
N ASP A 510 -24.30 -4.84 -10.11
CA ASP A 510 -24.21 -3.62 -9.31
C ASP A 510 -23.73 -3.94 -7.90
N TYR A 511 -22.74 -3.20 -7.42
CA TYR A 511 -22.30 -3.26 -6.04
C TYR A 511 -22.63 -1.94 -5.35
N SER A 512 -23.50 -2.02 -4.34
CA SER A 512 -23.78 -0.93 -3.40
C SER A 512 -23.49 -1.44 -1.99
N HIS A 513 -22.66 -0.73 -1.23
CA HIS A 513 -22.28 -1.12 0.12
C HIS A 513 -23.47 -0.98 1.09
N HIS A 514 -23.81 -2.07 1.78
CA HIS A 514 -24.82 -2.08 2.82
C HIS A 514 -24.15 -2.08 4.20
N PRO A 515 -24.54 -1.24 5.18
CA PRO A 515 -23.85 -1.13 6.47
C PRO A 515 -23.79 -2.43 7.31
N SER A 516 -24.65 -3.41 7.02
CA SER A 516 -24.63 -4.73 7.69
C SER A 516 -23.83 -5.80 6.94
N ALA A 517 -23.24 -5.48 5.78
CA ALA A 517 -22.43 -6.39 4.99
C ALA A 517 -20.93 -6.12 5.21
N PRO A 518 -20.05 -7.12 5.05
CA PRO A 518 -18.62 -6.89 5.07
C PRO A 518 -18.19 -5.88 4.00
N ALA A 519 -17.48 -4.84 4.43
CA ALA A 519 -16.95 -3.81 3.54
C ALA A 519 -15.87 -4.37 2.61
N LYS A 520 -15.81 -3.90 1.36
CA LYS A 520 -14.73 -4.23 0.43
C LYS A 520 -13.58 -3.25 0.59
N ASP A 521 -12.63 -3.58 1.46
CA ASP A 521 -11.44 -2.77 1.73
C ASP A 521 -10.58 -2.51 0.48
N VAL A 522 -10.25 -1.23 0.28
CA VAL A 522 -9.28 -0.74 -0.70
C VAL A 522 -7.93 -0.56 0.00
N LEU A 523 -6.91 -1.19 -0.58
CA LEU A 523 -5.53 -1.19 -0.09
C LEU A 523 -4.66 -0.27 -0.93
N LEU A 524 -3.98 0.67 -0.29
CA LEU A 524 -2.79 1.32 -0.84
C LEU A 524 -1.65 0.30 -0.94
N LEU A 525 -0.91 0.29 -2.04
CA LEU A 525 0.20 -0.63 -2.32
C LEU A 525 -0.20 -2.09 -2.11
N GLY A 526 -0.73 -2.74 -3.16
CA GLY A 526 -0.92 -4.19 -3.14
C GLY A 526 0.38 -4.96 -2.87
N LYS A 527 0.31 -6.28 -2.69
CA LYS A 527 1.47 -7.11 -2.29
C LYS A 527 2.69 -6.90 -3.22
N ARG A 528 2.44 -6.80 -4.53
CA ARG A 528 3.47 -6.50 -5.54
C ARG A 528 3.96 -5.05 -5.44
N ALA A 529 3.12 -4.03 -5.62
CA ALA A 529 3.53 -2.62 -5.48
C ALA A 529 4.26 -2.28 -4.17
N TYR A 530 3.93 -2.92 -3.04
CA TYR A 530 4.69 -2.77 -1.79
C TYR A 530 6.12 -3.32 -1.93
N ALA A 531 6.29 -4.51 -2.50
CA ALA A 531 7.61 -5.08 -2.78
C ALA A 531 8.39 -4.21 -3.76
N ASP A 532 7.73 -3.74 -4.83
CA ASP A 532 8.34 -2.86 -5.84
C ASP A 532 8.85 -1.54 -5.21
N VAL A 533 8.13 -0.95 -4.23
CA VAL A 533 8.60 0.22 -3.46
C VAL A 533 9.80 -0.12 -2.56
N VAL A 534 9.72 -1.23 -1.83
CA VAL A 534 10.83 -1.68 -0.96
C VAL A 534 12.10 -1.94 -1.78
N ASP A 535 11.96 -2.55 -2.95
CA ASP A 535 13.08 -2.87 -3.82
C ASP A 535 13.58 -1.64 -4.60
N SER A 536 12.74 -0.66 -4.93
CA SER A 536 13.20 0.62 -5.47
C SER A 536 14.05 1.40 -4.47
N ILE A 537 13.66 1.44 -3.18
CA ILE A 537 14.46 2.09 -2.13
C ILE A 537 15.84 1.41 -2.00
N LYS A 538 15.88 0.08 -1.95
CA LYS A 538 17.15 -0.67 -1.93
C LYS A 538 18.02 -0.43 -3.17
N LEU A 539 17.41 -0.32 -4.35
CA LEU A 539 18.12 -0.06 -5.60
C LEU A 539 18.85 1.29 -5.55
N VAL A 540 18.17 2.34 -5.07
CA VAL A 540 18.74 3.69 -4.93
C VAL A 540 19.86 3.70 -3.87
N ILE A 541 19.66 3.06 -2.71
CA ILE A 541 20.72 2.87 -1.69
C ILE A 541 21.94 2.14 -2.30
N GLY A 542 21.71 1.08 -3.08
CA GLY A 542 22.78 0.33 -3.74
C GLY A 542 23.55 1.15 -4.78
N GLY A 543 22.84 1.98 -5.57
CA GLY A 543 23.45 2.92 -6.52
C GLY A 543 24.33 3.95 -5.82
N HIS A 544 23.83 4.55 -4.73
CA HIS A 544 24.60 5.45 -3.88
C HIS A 544 25.84 4.79 -3.27
N GLY A 545 25.73 3.55 -2.77
CA GLY A 545 26.86 2.80 -2.23
C GLY A 545 27.97 2.53 -3.26
N ILE A 546 27.60 2.32 -4.53
CA ILE A 546 28.55 2.20 -5.65
C ILE A 546 29.26 3.54 -5.90
N SER A 547 28.51 4.65 -5.97
CA SER A 547 29.05 6.00 -6.17
C SER A 547 30.01 6.40 -5.05
N ALA A 548 29.61 6.19 -3.79
CA ALA A 548 30.43 6.46 -2.61
C ALA A 548 31.74 5.64 -2.63
N LYS A 549 31.69 4.36 -3.03
CA LYS A 549 32.89 3.53 -3.19
C LYS A 549 33.81 4.04 -4.31
N TYR A 550 33.26 4.51 -5.42
CA TYR A 550 34.03 5.09 -6.52
C TYR A 550 34.71 6.40 -6.10
N TRP A 551 33.99 7.31 -5.45
CA TRP A 551 34.52 8.60 -5.00
C TRP A 551 35.58 8.47 -3.90
N ARG A 552 35.40 7.57 -2.91
CA ARG A 552 36.46 7.27 -1.93
C ARG A 552 37.76 6.82 -2.60
N LYS A 553 37.69 6.10 -3.74
CA LYS A 553 38.88 5.74 -4.52
C LYS A 553 39.47 6.91 -5.31
N GLN A 554 38.63 7.80 -5.87
CA GLN A 554 39.12 9.02 -6.54
C GLN A 554 39.83 9.95 -5.55
N ILE A 555 39.28 10.14 -4.35
CA ILE A 555 39.87 10.94 -3.27
C ILE A 555 41.28 10.44 -2.90
N GLU A 556 41.48 9.13 -2.80
CA GLU A 556 42.82 8.59 -2.53
C GLU A 556 43.79 8.84 -3.70
N GLY A 557 43.33 8.71 -4.95
CA GLY A 557 44.13 9.05 -6.14
C GLY A 557 44.54 10.52 -6.18
N TYR A 558 43.63 11.45 -5.83
CA TYR A 558 43.98 12.87 -5.72
C TYR A 558 45.01 13.12 -4.61
N LYS A 559 44.88 12.46 -3.44
CA LYS A 559 45.87 12.52 -2.35
C LYS A 559 47.23 11.91 -2.71
N GLU A 560 47.31 11.07 -3.75
CA GLU A 560 48.58 10.62 -4.32
C GLU A 560 49.16 11.67 -5.29
N THR A 561 48.32 12.24 -6.16
CA THR A 561 48.72 13.29 -7.13
C THR A 561 49.19 14.59 -6.46
N GLU A 562 48.54 15.01 -5.36
CA GLU A 562 48.93 16.17 -4.54
C GLU A 562 50.36 16.08 -3.97
N LYS A 563 50.92 14.87 -3.86
CA LYS A 563 52.30 14.63 -3.40
C LYS A 563 53.32 14.68 -4.55
N GLY A 564 52.87 14.98 -5.76
CA GLY A 564 53.69 15.14 -6.95
C GLY A 564 54.59 16.38 -6.90
N ASN A 565 55.52 16.46 -7.85
CA ASN A 565 56.44 17.60 -7.97
C ASN A 565 55.89 18.75 -8.82
N ASP A 566 54.77 18.55 -9.53
CA ASP A 566 54.13 19.60 -10.33
C ASP A 566 53.09 20.35 -9.48
N ALA A 567 53.29 21.65 -9.32
CA ALA A 567 52.45 22.49 -8.47
C ALA A 567 51.08 22.83 -9.11
N ALA A 568 50.95 22.76 -10.43
CA ALA A 568 49.67 22.95 -11.11
C ALA A 568 48.79 21.70 -10.95
N ASP A 569 49.36 20.52 -11.24
CA ASP A 569 48.66 19.24 -11.06
C ASP A 569 48.22 19.03 -9.60
N ALA A 570 49.07 19.40 -8.63
CA ALA A 570 48.75 19.30 -7.20
C ALA A 570 47.58 20.21 -6.79
N ALA A 571 47.51 21.44 -7.32
CA ALA A 571 46.41 22.37 -7.05
C ALA A 571 45.08 21.93 -7.69
N GLU A 572 45.12 21.38 -8.91
CA GLU A 572 43.93 20.81 -9.57
C GLU A 572 43.43 19.55 -8.86
N ALA A 573 44.35 18.70 -8.38
CA ALA A 573 44.04 17.53 -7.58
C ALA A 573 43.35 17.91 -6.26
N GLU A 574 43.84 18.92 -5.54
CA GLU A 574 43.21 19.40 -4.29
C GLU A 574 41.80 19.96 -4.54
N ALA A 575 41.60 20.79 -5.57
CA ALA A 575 40.28 21.30 -5.92
C ALA A 575 39.30 20.15 -6.27
N SER A 576 39.79 19.14 -7.00
CA SER A 576 39.02 17.95 -7.36
C SER A 576 38.71 17.07 -6.15
N ARG A 577 39.64 16.93 -5.21
CA ARG A 577 39.48 16.23 -3.92
C ARG A 577 38.35 16.86 -3.11
N ILE A 578 38.41 18.17 -2.86
CA ILE A 578 37.41 18.91 -2.07
C ILE A 578 36.01 18.75 -2.66
N LYS A 579 35.87 18.90 -3.98
CA LYS A 579 34.58 18.69 -4.67
C LYS A 579 34.06 17.26 -4.54
N THR A 580 34.96 16.27 -4.61
CA THR A 580 34.60 14.85 -4.50
C THR A 580 34.27 14.45 -3.05
N GLU A 581 34.92 15.05 -2.06
CA GLU A 581 34.62 14.90 -0.63
C GLU A 581 33.22 15.46 -0.32
N GLY A 582 32.83 16.60 -0.91
CA GLY A 582 31.47 17.13 -0.81
C GLY A 582 30.39 16.20 -1.39
N LEU A 583 30.61 15.68 -2.60
CA LEU A 583 29.69 14.71 -3.23
C LEU A 583 29.55 13.41 -2.41
N LEU A 584 30.64 12.97 -1.77
CA LEU A 584 30.62 11.79 -0.90
C LEU A 584 29.76 12.03 0.34
N ASP A 585 29.94 13.15 1.03
CA ASP A 585 29.16 13.54 2.22
C ASP A 585 27.65 13.71 1.89
N GLU A 586 27.32 14.32 0.74
CA GLU A 586 25.94 14.42 0.25
C GLU A 586 25.29 13.04 0.07
N VAL A 587 26.02 12.08 -0.52
CA VAL A 587 25.49 10.74 -0.76
C VAL A 587 25.45 9.87 0.49
N GLU A 588 26.39 10.01 1.43
CA GLU A 588 26.32 9.34 2.73
C GLU A 588 25.09 9.82 3.52
N LYS A 589 24.81 11.12 3.53
CA LYS A 589 23.57 11.71 4.10
C LYS A 589 22.30 11.29 3.36
N ALA A 590 22.37 11.07 2.04
CA ALA A 590 21.25 10.55 1.26
C ALA A 590 20.94 9.10 1.64
N MET A 591 21.97 8.26 1.78
CA MET A 591 21.84 6.86 2.21
C MET A 591 21.20 6.75 3.59
N GLU A 592 21.65 7.52 4.60
CA GLU A 592 21.06 7.52 5.95
C GLU A 592 19.55 7.80 5.92
N LYS A 593 19.12 8.80 5.14
CA LYS A 593 17.70 9.14 4.97
C LYS A 593 16.91 8.03 4.26
N LEU A 594 17.49 7.40 3.23
CA LEU A 594 16.86 6.30 2.49
C LEU A 594 16.74 5.03 3.34
N GLU A 595 17.74 4.73 4.17
CA GLU A 595 17.71 3.63 5.14
C GLU A 595 16.64 3.89 6.20
N GLY A 596 16.56 5.10 6.74
CA GLY A 596 15.47 5.51 7.63
C GLY A 596 14.08 5.40 7.00
N LEU A 597 13.93 5.73 5.71
CA LEU A 597 12.69 5.50 4.96
C LEU A 597 12.40 4.00 4.79
N LEU A 598 13.41 3.18 4.45
CA LEU A 598 13.26 1.73 4.29
C LEU A 598 12.79 1.06 5.58
N ASP A 599 13.36 1.45 6.72
CA ASP A 599 12.94 0.99 8.03
C ASP A 599 11.53 1.46 8.39
N GLN A 600 11.19 2.72 8.08
CA GLN A 600 9.83 3.22 8.25
C GLN A 600 8.82 2.43 7.40
N VAL A 601 9.16 2.10 6.15
CA VAL A 601 8.31 1.29 5.24
C VAL A 601 8.13 -0.12 5.80
N ASN A 602 9.22 -0.79 6.18
CA ASN A 602 9.16 -2.16 6.72
C ASN A 602 8.48 -2.24 8.10
N LYS A 603 8.60 -1.21 8.94
CA LYS A 603 7.96 -1.18 10.27
C LYS A 603 6.48 -0.81 10.19
N LYS A 604 6.13 0.22 9.40
CA LYS A 604 4.76 0.78 9.37
C LYS A 604 3.87 0.19 8.28
N TRP A 605 4.40 -0.13 7.09
CA TRP A 605 3.58 -0.45 5.91
C TRP A 605 3.59 -1.94 5.50
N LYS A 606 4.47 -2.76 6.10
CA LYS A 606 4.56 -4.21 5.83
C LYS A 606 3.26 -4.97 6.10
N LYS A 607 2.58 -4.69 7.22
CA LYS A 607 1.25 -5.25 7.53
C LYS A 607 0.21 -4.82 6.49
N ILE A 608 -0.72 -5.70 6.13
CA ILE A 608 -1.74 -5.40 5.10
C ILE A 608 -2.86 -4.50 5.64
N ASP A 609 -3.23 -4.66 6.91
CA ASP A 609 -4.24 -3.84 7.59
C ASP A 609 -3.85 -2.37 7.68
N ASN A 610 -2.55 -2.14 7.90
CA ASN A 610 -1.95 -0.81 7.94
C ASN A 610 -2.13 -0.05 6.61
N ARG A 611 -2.25 -0.79 5.49
CA ARG A 611 -2.40 -0.29 4.12
C ARG A 611 -3.86 -0.08 3.67
N VAL A 612 -4.86 -0.41 4.48
CA VAL A 612 -6.26 -0.05 4.18
C VAL A 612 -6.39 1.48 4.18
N ILE A 613 -6.93 2.05 3.09
CA ILE A 613 -7.17 3.49 2.93
C ILE A 613 -8.65 3.84 2.80
N GLY A 614 -9.53 2.85 2.78
CA GLY A 614 -10.94 3.04 2.50
C GLY A 614 -11.68 1.76 2.18
N HIS A 615 -12.97 1.87 1.86
CA HIS A 615 -13.78 0.75 1.37
C HIS A 615 -14.75 1.19 0.26
N VAL A 616 -15.00 0.29 -0.70
CA VAL A 616 -15.89 0.56 -1.84
C VAL A 616 -17.31 0.88 -1.35
N LEU A 617 -17.88 1.99 -1.82
CA LEU A 617 -19.26 2.39 -1.54
C LEU A 617 -20.21 2.00 -2.67
N ARG A 618 -19.82 2.28 -3.92
CA ARG A 618 -20.63 2.01 -5.12
C ARG A 618 -19.74 1.64 -6.29
N SER A 619 -20.16 0.66 -7.07
CA SER A 619 -19.60 0.38 -8.38
C SER A 619 -20.68 -0.29 -9.25
N PRO A 620 -21.22 0.41 -10.27
CA PRO A 620 -22.18 -0.17 -11.20
C PRO A 620 -21.60 -1.39 -11.96
N PRO A 621 -22.41 -2.17 -12.68
CA PRO A 621 -21.91 -3.11 -13.67
C PRO A 621 -21.07 -2.37 -14.73
N ILE A 622 -20.01 -2.99 -15.25
CA ILE A 622 -19.33 -2.50 -16.45
C ILE A 622 -20.33 -2.48 -17.60
N GLY A 623 -20.61 -1.27 -18.09
CA GLY A 623 -21.44 -1.01 -19.25
C GLY A 623 -20.58 -0.75 -20.49
N PHE A 624 -21.09 -1.12 -21.65
CA PHE A 624 -20.46 -0.85 -22.95
C PHE A 624 -21.54 -0.27 -23.87
N GLY A 625 -21.22 0.76 -24.65
CA GLY A 625 -22.22 1.38 -25.52
C GLY A 625 -23.26 2.21 -24.76
N VAL A 626 -22.93 2.68 -23.55
CA VAL A 626 -23.89 3.31 -22.61
C VAL A 626 -24.26 4.71 -23.08
N SER A 627 -25.55 5.05 -22.95
CA SER A 627 -26.15 6.33 -23.37
C SER A 627 -25.96 6.65 -24.86
N GLU A 628 -26.43 7.81 -25.31
CA GLU A 628 -26.32 8.25 -26.72
C GLU A 628 -24.87 8.44 -27.18
N GLN A 629 -23.95 8.67 -26.23
CA GLN A 629 -22.51 8.79 -26.47
C GLN A 629 -21.81 7.44 -26.67
N HIS A 630 -22.49 6.33 -26.38
CA HIS A 630 -21.98 4.96 -26.49
C HIS A 630 -20.68 4.65 -25.73
N PHE A 631 -20.35 5.39 -24.67
CA PHE A 631 -19.10 5.19 -23.93
C PHE A 631 -19.08 3.89 -23.10
N THR A 632 -17.87 3.46 -22.72
CA THR A 632 -17.65 2.45 -21.67
C THR A 632 -17.91 3.07 -20.29
N GLU A 633 -18.75 2.40 -19.49
CA GLU A 633 -19.01 2.73 -18.09
C GLU A 633 -18.28 1.74 -17.18
N ASP A 634 -17.04 2.05 -16.78
CA ASP A 634 -16.22 1.19 -15.92
C ASP A 634 -15.65 2.00 -14.75
N TRP A 635 -16.41 2.07 -13.65
CA TRP A 635 -16.03 2.87 -12.49
C TRP A 635 -16.57 2.32 -11.16
N GLY A 636 -15.92 2.74 -10.08
CA GLY A 636 -16.41 2.62 -8.72
C GLY A 636 -15.81 3.68 -7.81
N VAL A 637 -16.56 4.07 -6.79
CA VAL A 637 -16.14 5.01 -5.75
C VAL A 637 -16.01 4.29 -4.41
N PHE A 638 -14.99 4.67 -3.65
CA PHE A 638 -14.72 4.19 -2.30
C PHE A 638 -14.59 5.36 -1.33
N MET A 639 -14.99 5.17 -0.08
CA MET A 639 -14.81 6.18 0.96
C MET A 639 -13.34 6.20 1.36
N VAL A 640 -12.69 7.36 1.24
CA VAL A 640 -11.29 7.55 1.67
C VAL A 640 -11.26 7.92 3.15
N ASP A 641 -10.44 7.21 3.91
CA ASP A 641 -10.14 7.58 5.29
C ASP A 641 -9.23 8.81 5.30
N ARG A 642 -9.82 10.00 5.52
CA ARG A 642 -9.09 11.27 5.63
C ARG A 642 -7.94 11.20 6.64
N THR A 643 -8.06 10.40 7.71
CA THR A 643 -7.01 10.29 8.74
C THR A 643 -5.73 9.64 8.21
N LYS A 644 -5.82 8.88 7.10
CA LYS A 644 -4.67 8.27 6.40
C LYS A 644 -3.93 9.24 5.48
N LEU A 645 -4.56 10.33 5.01
CA LEU A 645 -3.92 11.23 4.05
C LEU A 645 -2.82 12.08 4.70
N GLY A 646 -2.99 12.41 5.98
CA GLY A 646 -2.06 13.22 6.75
C GLY A 646 -1.88 14.64 6.23
N ASP A 647 -1.07 15.40 6.95
CA ASP A 647 -0.81 16.82 6.71
C ASP A 647 0.17 17.08 5.54
N GLY A 648 0.21 16.14 4.59
CA GLY A 648 0.80 16.29 3.24
C GLY A 648 -0.24 16.36 2.12
N PHE A 649 -1.54 16.22 2.45
CA PHE A 649 -2.62 16.33 1.49
C PHE A 649 -2.82 17.77 1.01
N GLN A 650 -2.99 17.95 -0.30
CA GLN A 650 -3.14 19.27 -0.94
C GLN A 650 -4.28 19.26 -1.98
N GLY A 651 -5.24 18.33 -1.83
CA GLY A 651 -6.30 18.10 -2.81
C GLY A 651 -5.80 17.37 -4.07
N ASN A 652 -6.45 17.65 -5.21
CA ASN A 652 -6.17 17.00 -6.48
C ASN A 652 -4.93 17.60 -7.17
N LYS A 653 -3.74 17.10 -6.83
CA LYS A 653 -2.50 17.38 -7.58
C LYS A 653 -1.86 16.08 -8.11
N MET A 654 -1.36 16.11 -9.33
CA MET A 654 -0.62 15.02 -9.97
C MET A 654 0.88 15.24 -9.80
N ASP A 655 1.59 14.29 -9.17
CA ASP A 655 3.06 14.32 -9.11
C ASP A 655 3.62 13.99 -10.49
N LEU A 656 4.35 14.95 -11.09
CA LEU A 656 4.98 14.77 -12.40
C LEU A 656 6.19 13.83 -12.34
N GLY A 657 6.70 13.51 -11.15
CA GLY A 657 7.75 12.51 -10.93
C GLY A 657 9.11 12.86 -11.54
N THR A 658 10.15 12.13 -11.14
CA THR A 658 11.55 12.41 -11.54
C THR A 658 12.01 11.69 -12.81
N LYS A 659 11.13 10.88 -13.42
CA LYS A 659 11.43 10.06 -14.61
C LYS A 659 11.88 10.89 -15.82
N MET A 660 11.33 12.10 -15.96
CA MET A 660 11.73 13.09 -16.95
C MET A 660 12.20 14.34 -16.20
N LYS A 661 13.30 14.95 -16.65
CA LYS A 661 13.77 16.21 -16.05
C LYS A 661 12.77 17.34 -16.33
N PRO A 662 12.63 18.36 -15.45
CA PRO A 662 11.74 19.50 -15.69
C PRO A 662 11.94 20.17 -17.06
N SER A 663 13.19 20.33 -17.49
CA SER A 663 13.52 20.87 -18.82
C SER A 663 13.09 19.96 -19.98
N GLU A 664 13.23 18.63 -19.85
CA GLU A 664 12.77 17.68 -20.85
C GLU A 664 11.23 17.65 -20.94
N PHE A 665 10.56 17.67 -19.79
CA PHE A 665 9.10 17.72 -19.72
C PHE A 665 8.57 19.01 -20.36
N THR A 666 9.15 20.16 -20.01
CA THR A 666 8.77 21.47 -20.57
C THR A 666 9.00 21.51 -22.08
N LEU A 667 10.15 21.01 -22.57
CA LEU A 667 10.43 20.91 -24.02
C LEU A 667 9.47 19.97 -24.76
N LYS A 668 8.92 18.93 -24.10
CA LYS A 668 7.86 18.08 -24.66
C LYS A 668 6.46 18.73 -24.60
N CYS A 669 6.26 19.64 -23.66
CA CYS A 669 5.02 20.42 -23.56
C CYS A 669 4.99 21.57 -24.57
N PHE A 670 6.15 22.12 -24.93
CA PHE A 670 6.34 23.24 -25.85
C PHE A 670 6.02 22.83 -27.30
N PRO A 671 4.82 23.11 -27.84
CA PRO A 671 4.37 22.40 -29.01
C PRO A 671 4.72 23.15 -30.29
N ARG A 672 5.17 24.41 -30.21
CA ARG A 672 5.89 25.13 -31.28
C ARG A 672 6.81 26.19 -30.66
N GLY A 673 7.83 26.64 -31.39
CA GLY A 673 8.71 27.79 -31.08
C GLY A 673 8.00 29.16 -30.97
N ASP A 674 6.81 29.22 -30.38
CA ASP A 674 6.02 30.43 -30.17
C ASP A 674 6.57 31.24 -28.99
N ALA A 675 6.55 32.56 -29.10
CA ALA A 675 7.00 33.46 -28.04
C ALA A 675 5.96 33.57 -26.90
N ASN A 676 4.70 33.20 -27.15
CA ASN A 676 3.59 33.35 -26.22
C ASN A 676 3.19 32.01 -25.55
N TRP A 677 4.12 31.06 -25.40
CA TRP A 677 3.82 29.78 -24.75
C TRP A 677 3.95 29.84 -23.23
N GLU A 678 2.88 29.48 -22.51
CA GLU A 678 2.72 29.77 -21.07
C GLU A 678 2.81 28.55 -20.12
N PHE A 679 3.22 27.35 -20.58
CA PHE A 679 3.40 26.23 -19.63
C PHE A 679 4.66 26.43 -18.77
N GLU A 680 4.45 26.72 -17.50
CA GLU A 680 5.47 26.71 -16.45
C GLU A 680 5.45 25.38 -15.68
N TYR A 681 6.63 24.78 -15.47
CA TYR A 681 6.75 23.55 -14.70
C TYR A 681 6.63 23.86 -13.19
N PRO A 682 5.73 23.21 -12.43
CA PRO A 682 5.54 23.53 -11.01
C PRO A 682 6.81 23.33 -10.17
N GLU A 683 7.18 24.32 -9.34
CA GLU A 683 8.33 24.24 -8.42
C GLU A 683 8.24 23.06 -7.44
N ASP A 684 7.02 22.68 -7.03
CA ASP A 684 6.76 21.54 -6.15
C ASP A 684 6.59 20.21 -6.91
N ARG A 685 6.70 20.23 -8.26
CA ARG A 685 6.45 19.11 -9.18
C ARG A 685 4.99 18.61 -9.22
N LEU A 686 4.07 19.26 -8.51
CA LEU A 686 2.69 18.80 -8.33
C LEU A 686 1.71 19.60 -9.21
N LEU A 687 1.43 19.12 -10.42
CA LEU A 687 0.47 19.74 -11.35
C LEU A 687 -0.94 19.76 -10.74
N PRO A 688 -1.54 20.95 -10.47
CA PRO A 688 -2.87 21.03 -9.87
C PRO A 688 -3.95 20.69 -10.89
N LEU A 689 -4.79 19.69 -10.61
CA LEU A 689 -5.88 19.31 -11.51
C LEU A 689 -7.13 20.14 -11.21
N LYS A 690 -7.54 20.96 -12.18
CA LYS A 690 -8.63 21.94 -12.06
C LYS A 690 -9.49 21.94 -13.31
N GLY A 691 -10.80 21.83 -13.12
CA GLY A 691 -11.76 21.80 -14.24
C GLY A 691 -11.69 20.52 -15.07
N VAL A 692 -12.40 20.52 -16.20
CA VAL A 692 -12.62 19.34 -17.05
C VAL A 692 -12.59 19.78 -18.51
N ILE A 693 -11.96 18.99 -19.38
CA ILE A 693 -11.96 19.20 -20.84
C ILE A 693 -13.38 18.88 -21.37
N THR A 694 -13.98 19.82 -22.09
CA THR A 694 -15.32 19.65 -22.70
C THR A 694 -15.25 18.80 -23.97
N ASP A 695 -16.40 18.27 -24.43
CA ASP A 695 -16.48 17.54 -25.70
C ASP A 695 -16.03 18.41 -26.90
N ASP A 696 -16.41 19.69 -26.90
CA ASP A 696 -15.98 20.66 -27.92
C ASP A 696 -14.46 20.83 -27.94
N LEU A 697 -13.84 20.98 -26.76
CA LEU A 697 -12.39 21.17 -26.62
C LEU A 697 -11.60 19.87 -26.90
N MET A 698 -12.17 18.69 -26.64
CA MET A 698 -11.59 17.43 -27.09
C MET A 698 -11.51 17.37 -28.62
N ARG A 699 -12.54 17.84 -29.33
CA ARG A 699 -12.63 17.82 -30.80
C ARG A 699 -11.84 18.94 -31.47
N ALA A 700 -11.78 20.11 -30.84
CA ALA A 700 -11.11 21.31 -31.31
C ALA A 700 -10.23 21.89 -30.18
N PRO A 701 -9.00 21.35 -30.00
CA PRO A 701 -8.12 21.77 -28.92
C PRO A 701 -7.58 23.19 -29.14
N ASP A 702 -7.30 23.87 -28.03
CA ASP A 702 -6.71 25.21 -27.94
C ASP A 702 -5.17 25.19 -27.90
N MET A 703 -4.57 24.11 -28.39
CA MET A 703 -3.13 23.86 -28.44
C MET A 703 -2.75 23.38 -29.86
N TRP A 704 -1.54 23.75 -30.32
CA TRP A 704 -1.05 23.48 -31.67
C TRP A 704 0.30 22.79 -31.65
N GLY A 705 0.41 21.64 -32.32
CA GLY A 705 1.63 20.85 -32.46
C GLY A 705 2.71 21.52 -33.31
N SER A 706 3.86 20.85 -33.43
CA SER A 706 5.08 21.42 -34.04
C SER A 706 5.01 21.55 -35.56
N ASP A 707 4.07 20.83 -36.15
CA ASP A 707 3.60 20.93 -37.54
C ASP A 707 2.61 22.09 -37.74
N SER A 708 2.13 22.74 -36.67
CA SER A 708 1.05 23.73 -36.61
C SER A 708 -0.36 23.15 -36.73
N GLU A 709 -0.53 21.84 -36.58
CA GLU A 709 -1.86 21.20 -36.51
C GLU A 709 -2.42 21.23 -35.08
N PRO A 710 -3.75 21.28 -34.87
CA PRO A 710 -4.34 21.22 -33.53
C PRO A 710 -3.95 19.92 -32.79
N CYS A 711 -3.49 20.03 -31.55
CA CYS A 711 -2.95 18.91 -30.78
C CYS A 711 -3.27 19.04 -29.29
N LEU A 712 -3.86 18.00 -28.68
CA LEU A 712 -4.17 17.97 -27.26
C LEU A 712 -3.11 17.14 -26.50
N LEU A 713 -2.14 17.81 -25.90
CA LEU A 713 -1.11 17.18 -25.05
C LEU A 713 -1.69 16.80 -23.69
N VAL A 714 -1.46 15.54 -23.29
CA VAL A 714 -2.00 14.99 -22.04
C VAL A 714 -0.93 14.28 -21.21
N ALA A 715 -1.09 14.34 -19.89
CA ALA A 715 -0.27 13.68 -18.90
C ALA A 715 -1.12 12.74 -18.02
N LYS A 716 -0.49 11.68 -17.53
CA LYS A 716 -0.99 10.88 -16.40
C LYS A 716 0.17 10.38 -15.55
N THR A 717 -0.12 10.14 -14.27
CA THR A 717 0.74 9.38 -13.35
C THR A 717 0.02 8.11 -12.94
N GLY A 718 0.64 6.95 -13.17
CA GLY A 718 0.02 5.64 -12.92
C GLY A 718 0.98 4.61 -12.33
N ASN A 719 0.40 3.54 -11.76
CA ASN A 719 1.12 2.51 -11.01
C ASN A 719 2.19 1.77 -11.82
N ALA A 720 2.01 1.57 -13.14
CA ALA A 720 2.92 0.77 -13.96
C ALA A 720 4.02 1.62 -14.63
N THR A 721 3.65 2.62 -15.44
CA THR A 721 4.65 3.40 -16.21
C THR A 721 5.15 4.67 -15.50
N GLY A 722 4.56 5.02 -14.34
CA GLY A 722 4.79 6.29 -13.65
C GLY A 722 4.13 7.45 -14.40
N THR A 723 4.78 8.61 -14.40
CA THR A 723 4.38 9.78 -15.18
C THR A 723 4.74 9.61 -16.64
N THR A 724 3.80 9.91 -17.52
CA THR A 724 3.94 9.79 -18.97
C THR A 724 3.20 10.90 -19.69
N LEU A 725 3.71 11.28 -20.86
CA LEU A 725 3.07 12.23 -21.78
C LEU A 725 2.50 11.48 -22.99
N GLY A 726 1.40 11.98 -23.53
CA GLY A 726 0.69 11.44 -24.68
C GLY A 726 -0.02 12.53 -25.48
N ARG A 727 -0.65 12.11 -26.57
CA ARG A 727 -1.44 12.96 -27.46
C ARG A 727 -2.85 12.40 -27.53
N ALA A 728 -3.82 13.16 -27.05
CA ALA A 728 -5.22 12.75 -27.13
C ALA A 728 -5.77 12.97 -28.55
N ASN A 729 -6.56 12.01 -29.01
CA ASN A 729 -7.24 12.11 -30.30
C ASN A 729 -8.55 12.92 -30.16
N GLY A 730 -8.85 13.76 -31.14
CA GLY A 730 -10.11 14.51 -31.22
C GLY A 730 -11.31 13.69 -31.71
N VAL A 731 -11.08 12.43 -32.08
CA VAL A 731 -12.11 11.47 -32.46
C VAL A 731 -12.09 10.28 -31.50
N PHE A 732 -13.27 9.87 -31.04
CA PHE A 732 -13.41 8.69 -30.19
C PHE A 732 -13.14 7.39 -30.98
N SER A 733 -12.37 6.49 -30.36
CA SER A 733 -12.09 5.17 -30.90
C SER A 733 -13.25 4.22 -30.61
N ILE A 734 -13.53 3.29 -31.52
CA ILE A 734 -14.49 2.21 -31.29
C ILE A 734 -13.73 1.01 -30.74
N VAL A 735 -14.05 0.61 -29.51
CA VAL A 735 -13.49 -0.57 -28.85
C VAL A 735 -14.50 -1.71 -28.92
N ARG A 736 -14.02 -2.94 -29.14
CA ARG A 736 -14.84 -4.15 -29.10
C ARG A 736 -14.17 -5.19 -28.23
N ASP A 737 -14.87 -5.58 -27.17
CA ASP A 737 -14.48 -6.67 -26.29
C ASP A 737 -15.22 -7.96 -26.67
N TYR A 738 -14.52 -9.09 -26.61
CA TYR A 738 -15.02 -10.41 -26.97
C TYR A 738 -14.99 -11.32 -25.74
N PHE A 739 -16.11 -11.98 -25.46
CA PHE A 739 -16.19 -12.94 -24.37
C PHE A 739 -15.54 -14.27 -24.78
N SER A 740 -15.55 -15.26 -23.88
CA SER A 740 -14.99 -16.61 -24.15
C SER A 740 -15.60 -17.28 -25.39
N ASP A 741 -16.83 -16.92 -25.76
CA ASP A 741 -17.42 -17.17 -27.07
C ASP A 741 -17.18 -15.94 -27.97
N MET A 742 -16.38 -16.11 -29.02
CA MET A 742 -16.05 -15.07 -30.02
C MET A 742 -17.27 -14.54 -30.80
N SER A 743 -18.43 -15.20 -30.73
CA SER A 743 -19.68 -14.68 -31.29
C SER A 743 -20.37 -13.66 -30.37
N VAL A 744 -20.04 -13.67 -29.07
CA VAL A 744 -20.57 -12.74 -28.07
C VAL A 744 -19.55 -11.61 -27.86
N TYR A 745 -19.93 -10.40 -28.23
CA TYR A 745 -19.09 -9.21 -28.11
C TYR A 745 -19.88 -8.02 -27.59
N ARG A 746 -19.17 -7.03 -27.06
CA ARG A 746 -19.71 -5.71 -26.73
C ARG A 746 -18.89 -4.63 -27.41
N THR A 747 -19.55 -3.55 -27.81
CA THR A 747 -18.91 -2.44 -28.54
C THR A 747 -19.18 -1.14 -27.79
N SER A 748 -18.18 -0.28 -27.71
CA SER A 748 -18.24 1.03 -27.06
C SER A 748 -17.36 2.04 -27.79
N MET A 749 -17.55 3.31 -27.47
CA MET A 749 -16.61 4.39 -27.78
C MET A 749 -15.73 4.67 -26.58
N GLU A 750 -14.45 4.96 -26.81
CA GLU A 750 -13.50 5.40 -25.78
C GLU A 750 -12.58 6.49 -26.34
N TRP A 751 -12.10 7.37 -25.48
CA TRP A 751 -11.15 8.41 -25.86
C TRP A 751 -9.78 7.79 -26.09
N GLY A 752 -9.26 7.95 -27.32
CA GLY A 752 -7.97 7.37 -27.70
C GLY A 752 -6.82 8.30 -27.35
N ILE A 753 -5.80 7.79 -26.67
CA ILE A 753 -4.57 8.49 -26.35
C ILE A 753 -3.39 7.75 -27.00
N ILE A 754 -2.66 8.49 -27.83
CA ILE A 754 -1.50 8.02 -28.59
C ILE A 754 -0.24 8.31 -27.77
N ASN A 755 0.74 7.40 -27.83
CA ASN A 755 2.07 7.60 -27.26
C ASN A 755 2.70 8.91 -27.80
N TYR A 756 3.41 9.68 -26.96
CA TYR A 756 3.92 11.01 -27.34
C TYR A 756 4.80 11.02 -28.61
N GLY A 757 5.60 9.97 -28.81
CA GLY A 757 6.40 9.78 -30.02
C GLY A 757 7.29 8.55 -29.95
N SER A 758 7.89 8.16 -31.08
CA SER A 758 8.67 6.91 -31.24
C SER A 758 9.95 6.79 -30.39
N LYS A 759 10.39 7.89 -29.77
CA LYS A 759 11.53 7.94 -28.83
C LYS A 759 11.11 8.08 -27.37
N SER A 760 9.81 8.08 -27.08
CA SER A 760 9.27 8.16 -25.72
C SER A 760 8.71 6.81 -25.29
N ASP A 761 8.61 6.62 -23.98
CA ASP A 761 7.93 5.45 -23.41
C ASP A 761 6.47 5.36 -23.86
N VAL A 762 5.90 4.17 -23.74
CA VAL A 762 4.45 3.99 -23.90
C VAL A 762 3.69 4.74 -22.81
N PHE A 763 2.54 5.30 -23.19
CA PHE A 763 1.69 6.07 -22.29
C PHE A 763 1.11 5.20 -21.17
N SER A 764 0.78 3.93 -21.45
CA SER A 764 0.24 3.04 -20.41
C SER A 764 0.56 1.57 -20.56
N GLU A 765 0.63 0.90 -19.41
CA GLU A 765 0.78 -0.56 -19.28
C GLU A 765 -0.25 -1.15 -18.29
N PRO A 766 -0.49 -2.47 -18.33
CA PRO A 766 -1.36 -3.16 -17.38
C PRO A 766 -1.01 -2.87 -15.91
N GLY A 767 -1.92 -2.19 -15.22
CA GLY A 767 -1.74 -1.64 -13.87
C GLY A 767 -1.99 -0.14 -13.79
N ASP A 768 -1.93 0.58 -14.93
CA ASP A 768 -2.30 1.99 -15.01
C ASP A 768 -3.82 2.23 -15.06
N SER A 769 -4.64 1.18 -15.20
CA SER A 769 -6.10 1.31 -15.19
C SER A 769 -6.61 2.06 -13.96
N GLY A 770 -7.52 3.00 -14.19
CA GLY A 770 -7.97 3.95 -13.19
C GLY A 770 -7.06 5.17 -13.01
N SER A 771 -5.98 5.35 -13.77
CA SER A 771 -5.23 6.62 -13.75
C SER A 771 -6.10 7.75 -14.33
N ILE A 772 -6.04 8.95 -13.73
CA ILE A 772 -6.64 10.13 -14.35
C ILE A 772 -5.70 10.72 -15.40
N ILE A 773 -6.28 11.12 -16.53
CA ILE A 773 -5.61 11.78 -17.64
C ILE A 773 -6.07 13.24 -17.64
N ALA A 774 -5.12 14.17 -17.57
CA ALA A 774 -5.35 15.59 -17.68
C ALA A 774 -4.51 16.17 -18.84
N ASP A 775 -4.88 17.35 -19.34
CA ASP A 775 -3.94 18.11 -20.15
C ASP A 775 -2.86 18.78 -19.29
N ILE A 776 -1.88 19.36 -19.97
CA ILE A 776 -0.76 20.07 -19.32
C ILE A 776 -1.19 21.37 -18.60
N CYS A 777 -2.42 21.86 -18.82
CA CYS A 777 -3.02 22.95 -18.06
C CYS A 777 -3.76 22.44 -16.80
N GLY A 778 -3.73 21.14 -16.53
CA GLY A 778 -4.41 20.51 -15.39
C GLY A 778 -5.90 20.25 -15.60
N ARG A 779 -6.46 20.46 -16.81
CA ARG A 779 -7.87 20.19 -17.11
C ARG A 779 -8.07 18.70 -17.31
N ILE A 780 -9.02 18.11 -16.58
CA ILE A 780 -9.19 16.65 -16.57
C ILE A 780 -9.90 16.19 -17.85
N GLY A 781 -9.29 15.28 -18.60
CA GLY A 781 -9.86 14.71 -19.82
C GLY A 781 -10.66 13.42 -19.59
N GLY A 782 -10.05 12.43 -18.93
CA GLY A 782 -10.66 11.10 -18.81
C GLY A 782 -10.00 10.21 -17.77
N MET A 783 -10.66 9.08 -17.46
CA MET A 783 -10.11 8.02 -16.62
C MET A 783 -9.71 6.83 -17.48
N LEU A 784 -8.47 6.38 -17.35
CA LEU A 784 -7.87 5.30 -18.15
C LEU A 784 -8.56 3.97 -17.89
N THR A 785 -9.16 3.37 -18.91
CA THR A 785 -9.92 2.11 -18.85
C THR A 785 -9.12 0.93 -19.40
N GLY A 786 -8.33 1.12 -20.45
CA GLY A 786 -7.55 0.05 -21.06
C GLY A 786 -6.58 0.52 -22.14
N GLY A 787 -6.15 -0.41 -22.99
CA GLY A 787 -5.25 -0.12 -24.11
C GLY A 787 -5.25 -1.26 -25.13
N SER A 788 -4.66 -1.00 -26.30
CA SER A 788 -4.52 -1.96 -27.39
C SER A 788 -3.07 -2.05 -27.83
N GLY A 789 -2.57 -3.28 -28.02
CA GLY A 789 -1.23 -3.54 -28.55
C GLY A 789 -1.02 -5.04 -28.78
N LYS A 790 0.06 -5.39 -29.49
CA LYS A 790 0.40 -6.80 -29.80
C LYS A 790 1.02 -7.56 -28.61
N THR A 791 1.59 -6.85 -27.66
CA THR A 791 2.31 -7.38 -26.49
C THR A 791 1.73 -6.75 -25.21
N LYS A 792 2.50 -6.68 -24.12
CA LYS A 792 2.06 -6.01 -22.87
C LYS A 792 2.07 -4.48 -22.97
N THR A 793 2.74 -3.92 -23.98
CA THR A 793 2.84 -2.49 -24.24
C THR A 793 1.70 -2.03 -25.14
N SER A 794 1.06 -0.92 -24.80
CA SER A 794 -0.05 -0.35 -25.59
C SER A 794 0.47 0.56 -26.72
N ASP A 795 0.02 0.31 -27.94
CA ASP A 795 0.18 1.20 -29.10
C ASP A 795 -0.78 2.41 -28.99
N MET A 796 -1.98 2.18 -28.45
CA MET A 796 -2.97 3.20 -28.11
C MET A 796 -3.62 2.88 -26.77
N THR A 797 -3.81 3.90 -25.94
CA THR A 797 -4.50 3.85 -24.65
C THR A 797 -5.94 4.31 -24.80
N TYR A 798 -6.86 3.79 -23.99
CA TYR A 798 -8.26 4.17 -23.99
C TYR A 798 -8.70 4.70 -22.62
N ALA A 799 -9.59 5.69 -22.63
CA ALA A 799 -10.16 6.30 -21.44
C ALA A 799 -11.64 6.66 -21.60
N THR A 800 -12.39 6.63 -20.50
CA THR A 800 -13.74 7.18 -20.42
C THR A 800 -13.68 8.71 -20.19
N PRO A 801 -14.34 9.55 -21.01
CA PRO A 801 -14.36 11.00 -20.83
C PRO A 801 -14.92 11.45 -19.47
N PHE A 802 -14.19 12.29 -18.77
CA PHE A 802 -14.49 12.61 -17.37
C PHE A 802 -15.73 13.52 -17.21
N TRP A 803 -15.99 14.42 -18.18
CA TRP A 803 -17.18 15.28 -18.18
C TRP A 803 -18.49 14.48 -18.23
N TRP A 804 -18.45 13.30 -18.87
CA TRP A 804 -19.56 12.36 -18.92
C TRP A 804 -19.58 11.51 -17.66
N LEU A 805 -18.42 10.97 -17.26
CA LEU A 805 -18.27 10.10 -16.09
C LEU A 805 -18.73 10.77 -14.79
N LEU A 806 -18.41 12.05 -14.58
CA LEU A 806 -18.84 12.80 -13.39
C LEU A 806 -20.38 12.88 -13.31
N LYS A 807 -21.07 13.10 -14.43
CA LYS A 807 -22.55 13.08 -14.50
C LYS A 807 -23.10 11.68 -14.18
N ARG A 808 -22.43 10.60 -14.61
CA ARG A 808 -22.80 9.22 -14.26
C ARG A 808 -22.67 8.95 -12.76
N ILE A 809 -21.59 9.41 -12.13
CA ILE A 809 -21.37 9.32 -10.68
C ILE A 809 -22.47 10.07 -9.93
N GLN A 810 -22.76 11.31 -10.34
CA GLN A 810 -23.81 12.14 -9.76
C GLN A 810 -25.21 11.50 -9.86
N ALA A 811 -25.55 10.94 -11.03
CA ALA A 811 -26.80 10.19 -11.23
C ALA A 811 -26.86 8.86 -10.45
N SER A 812 -25.73 8.35 -9.94
CA SER A 812 -25.63 7.03 -9.29
C SER A 812 -25.56 7.11 -7.76
N GLY A 813 -26.19 8.12 -7.17
CA GLY A 813 -26.34 8.29 -5.72
C GLY A 813 -25.44 9.37 -5.08
N PHE A 814 -24.63 10.07 -5.86
CA PHE A 814 -23.71 11.11 -5.36
C PHE A 814 -23.98 12.49 -6.01
N PRO A 815 -25.21 13.03 -5.96
CA PRO A 815 -25.65 14.14 -6.81
C PRO A 815 -24.83 15.44 -6.64
N ASN A 816 -24.21 15.63 -5.47
CA ASN A 816 -23.39 16.81 -5.16
C ASN A 816 -21.88 16.59 -5.40
N ALA A 817 -21.46 15.43 -5.93
CA ALA A 817 -20.05 15.09 -6.04
C ALA A 817 -19.28 16.05 -6.95
N HIS A 818 -18.14 16.57 -6.46
CA HIS A 818 -17.34 17.58 -7.18
C HIS A 818 -15.84 17.52 -6.90
N LEU A 819 -15.07 18.16 -7.79
CA LEU A 819 -13.61 18.24 -7.75
C LEU A 819 -13.05 19.19 -6.66
N GLY A 820 -13.88 20.08 -6.11
CA GLY A 820 -13.53 21.04 -5.06
C GLY A 820 -13.26 20.39 -3.71
N VAL A 821 -12.18 19.61 -3.63
CA VAL A 821 -11.74 18.94 -2.41
C VAL A 821 -10.90 19.90 -1.58
N VAL A 822 -11.37 20.19 -0.36
CA VAL A 822 -10.59 20.90 0.66
C VAL A 822 -9.60 19.92 1.30
N ALA A 823 -8.33 20.35 1.34
CA ALA A 823 -7.21 19.66 1.98
C ALA A 823 -7.40 19.53 3.50
#